data_AF-A0AAV1SBJ5-F1
#
_entry.id   AF-A0AAV1SBJ5-F1
#
_cell.length_a   1.000
_cell.length_b   1.000
_cell.length_c   1.000
_cell.angle_alpha   90.00
_cell.angle_beta   90.00
_cell.angle_gamma   90.00
#
_symmetry.space_group_name_H-M   'P 1'
#
loop_
_entity.id
_entity.type
_entity.pdbx_description
1 polymer ?
#
loop_
_entity_poly.entity_id
_entity_poly.type
_entity_poly.pdbx_seq_one_letter_code
_entity_poly.pdbx_strand_id
1 'polypeptide(L)'
;MANPRLERIPSMRECVQDTLSAHRNELVSLLSRYVDQGKGILHPHNLIDELDNIMCDEEARQKLKDGPFSEVLKTALEAIVLPPFVAIAIRPRPGVWEYVRVDVYQLNVEELTVSQYLRFKEELVDGPSNDPYVLELDFEPFNATFPRPTRSSSIGNGVQFLNRHLSSNMFRNKDTLEPLLDFLRAHTYKGHALMLNDRIKNISRLQSALIKAEEYISKLPSNTPFSEFEYALQGMGFEKGWGDTAARVVEMMHLLLDILQAPDPSTLETFLGRIPMVFNVVIFSPHGYFGQANVLGLPDTGGQVVYILDQVRALENEMLLRIQKQGLDIQPKILIVTRLIPDSKGTTCNQRLERVSGTEHTHILRVPFRSEHGILRKWISRFDVWPYLETFAEDAASEMVAELQGIPDFIIGNYSDGNLVASLLAHKMGVTQCTIAHALEKTKYPDSDIYWKKFDDKYHFSCQFTADVLAMNNADFIITSTYQEIAGTKTTVGQYESHTAFTLPGLYRVVHGIDVFDPKFNIVSPGADMAIYFPYSDQQKRLTALHGSIEKMLYDPEPTDEWIGTLTDKSKPIIFSMARLDQVKNMTGLVECYGKNAKLRGLVNLVVVAGYIDVKKSKDREEIEEIEKMHELMKKYKLDGQFRWITAQTNRARNGELYRYIADTKGAFVQPAFYEAFGLTVVEAMTCGLPTFATCHGGPAEIIEHGVSGFHIDPYYPDQAAALMADFFEKCKEDPSYWKKISDAGLQRIYERYTWKIYSERLMTLAGVYGFWKYVSKLERRETRRYLEMFYILKYRHLVKTVPLSIEDRH
;
A
#
# COMPACT_ATOMS: atom_id res chain seq x y z
N MET A 1 -16.28 30.56 -40.70
CA MET A 1 -15.32 29.64 -40.07
C MET A 1 -16.13 28.68 -39.22
N ALA A 2 -16.25 27.42 -39.65
CA ALA A 2 -16.99 26.41 -38.92
C ALA A 2 -16.20 26.03 -37.67
N ASN A 3 -16.87 25.99 -36.51
CA ASN A 3 -16.31 25.41 -35.28
C ASN A 3 -15.76 24.01 -35.59
N PRO A 4 -14.53 23.68 -35.19
CA PRO A 4 -14.09 22.29 -35.24
C PRO A 4 -15.04 21.49 -34.35
N ARG A 5 -15.84 20.62 -34.95
CA ARG A 5 -16.59 19.60 -34.22
C ARG A 5 -15.53 18.76 -33.51
N LEU A 6 -15.58 18.70 -32.19
CA LEU A 6 -14.84 17.70 -31.42
C LEU A 6 -15.24 16.34 -31.99
N GLU A 7 -14.32 15.72 -32.74
CA GLU A 7 -14.51 14.38 -33.26
C GLU A 7 -14.65 13.42 -32.07
N ARG A 8 -15.66 12.55 -32.14
CA ARG A 8 -15.89 11.50 -31.15
C ARG A 8 -14.64 10.62 -31.10
N ILE A 9 -14.07 10.41 -29.90
CA ILE A 9 -12.98 9.43 -29.73
C ILE A 9 -13.58 8.04 -30.06
N PRO A 10 -13.05 7.32 -31.06
CA PRO A 10 -13.56 6.01 -31.41
C PRO A 10 -13.37 5.00 -30.27
N SER A 11 -14.29 4.06 -30.11
CA SER A 11 -14.12 2.98 -29.10
C SER A 11 -13.00 2.03 -29.51
N MET A 12 -12.44 1.24 -28.58
CA MET A 12 -11.39 0.28 -28.97
C MET A 12 -11.93 -0.80 -29.90
N ARG A 13 -13.22 -1.15 -29.79
CA ARG A 13 -13.89 -1.99 -30.77
C ARG A 13 -13.87 -1.39 -32.18
N GLU A 14 -14.26 -0.11 -32.33
CA GLU A 14 -14.22 0.60 -33.61
C GLU A 14 -12.78 0.63 -34.15
N CYS A 15 -11.80 0.92 -33.29
CA CYS A 15 -10.38 0.91 -33.62
C CYS A 15 -9.87 -0.47 -34.13
N VAL A 16 -10.24 -1.56 -33.45
CA VAL A 16 -9.88 -2.92 -33.86
C VAL A 16 -10.56 -3.29 -35.17
N GLN A 17 -11.84 -2.99 -35.32
CA GLN A 17 -12.63 -3.29 -36.53
C GLN A 17 -12.15 -2.51 -37.76
N ASP A 18 -11.85 -1.22 -37.58
CA ASP A 18 -11.33 -0.36 -38.66
C ASP A 18 -9.93 -0.82 -39.09
N THR A 19 -9.07 -1.18 -38.13
CA THR A 19 -7.74 -1.71 -38.48
C THR A 19 -7.86 -3.08 -39.17
N LEU A 20 -8.75 -3.97 -38.70
CA LEU A 20 -9.00 -5.26 -39.34
C LEU A 20 -9.49 -5.10 -40.79
N SER A 21 -10.21 -4.02 -41.07
CA SER A 21 -10.67 -3.69 -42.42
C SER A 21 -9.54 -3.11 -43.30
N ALA A 22 -8.65 -2.29 -42.72
CA ALA A 22 -7.56 -1.62 -43.43
C ALA A 22 -6.32 -2.51 -43.67
N HIS A 23 -6.00 -3.40 -42.73
CA HIS A 23 -4.79 -4.26 -42.71
C HIS A 23 -5.17 -5.73 -42.51
N ARG A 24 -6.12 -6.21 -43.33
CA ARG A 24 -6.76 -7.51 -43.15
C ARG A 24 -5.76 -8.68 -43.16
N ASN A 25 -4.86 -8.72 -44.13
CA ASN A 25 -3.98 -9.88 -44.32
C ASN A 25 -2.98 -10.02 -43.18
N GLU A 26 -2.43 -8.90 -42.73
CA GLU A 26 -1.44 -8.83 -41.68
C GLU A 26 -2.05 -9.14 -40.31
N LEU A 27 -3.24 -8.63 -40.02
CA LEU A 27 -3.95 -8.93 -38.78
C LEU A 27 -4.48 -10.36 -38.74
N VAL A 28 -4.98 -10.90 -39.86
CA VAL A 28 -5.27 -12.34 -39.97
C VAL A 28 -4.01 -13.14 -39.66
N SER A 29 -2.86 -12.77 -40.23
CA SER A 29 -1.59 -13.46 -39.98
C SER A 29 -1.21 -13.41 -38.51
N LEU A 30 -1.27 -12.25 -37.86
CA LEU A 30 -0.99 -12.11 -36.43
C LEU A 30 -1.94 -12.93 -35.55
N LEU A 31 -3.25 -12.77 -35.75
CA LEU A 31 -4.26 -13.44 -34.95
C LEU A 31 -4.26 -14.96 -35.17
N SER A 32 -3.95 -15.42 -36.39
CA SER A 32 -3.77 -16.84 -36.69
C SER A 32 -2.59 -17.41 -35.93
N ARG A 33 -1.48 -16.65 -35.81
CA ARG A 33 -0.33 -17.08 -34.99
C ARG A 33 -0.72 -17.25 -33.52
N TYR A 34 -1.54 -16.37 -32.96
CA TYR A 34 -2.07 -16.55 -31.60
C TYR A 34 -2.91 -17.82 -31.49
N VAL A 35 -3.81 -18.06 -32.45
CA VAL A 35 -4.68 -19.25 -32.49
C VAL A 35 -3.87 -20.54 -32.67
N ASP A 36 -2.81 -20.50 -33.47
CA ASP A 36 -1.92 -21.64 -33.76
C ASP A 36 -1.08 -22.06 -32.55
N GLN A 37 -0.83 -21.16 -31.60
CA GLN A 37 -0.23 -21.51 -30.29
C GLN A 37 -1.17 -22.38 -29.43
N GLY A 38 -2.45 -22.47 -29.80
CA GLY A 38 -3.46 -23.28 -29.12
C GLY A 38 -4.21 -22.52 -28.02
N LYS A 39 -4.90 -23.28 -27.15
CA LYS A 39 -5.66 -22.69 -26.04
C LYS A 39 -4.71 -22.17 -24.96
N GLY A 40 -4.83 -20.90 -24.57
CA GLY A 40 -3.94 -20.31 -23.58
C GLY A 40 -4.24 -18.86 -23.22
N ILE A 41 -3.40 -18.32 -22.34
CA ILE A 41 -3.34 -16.89 -22.01
C ILE A 41 -2.07 -16.32 -22.62
N LEU A 42 -2.20 -15.21 -23.34
CA LEU A 42 -1.08 -14.42 -23.84
C LEU A 42 -0.93 -13.18 -22.97
N HIS A 43 0.29 -12.94 -22.49
CA HIS A 43 0.63 -11.75 -21.72
C HIS A 43 1.14 -10.63 -22.64
N PRO A 44 1.29 -9.39 -22.16
CA PRO A 44 1.58 -8.22 -23.01
C PRO A 44 2.83 -8.38 -23.89
N HIS A 45 3.89 -8.99 -23.35
CA HIS A 45 5.11 -9.25 -24.11
C HIS A 45 4.85 -10.22 -25.28
N ASN A 46 4.07 -11.29 -25.07
CA ASN A 46 3.71 -12.23 -26.14
C ASN A 46 2.90 -11.55 -27.26
N LEU A 47 2.01 -10.62 -26.88
CA LEU A 47 1.20 -9.86 -27.84
C LEU A 47 2.04 -8.92 -28.71
N ILE A 48 3.12 -8.36 -28.16
CA ILE A 48 3.99 -7.45 -28.89
C ILE A 48 5.03 -8.23 -29.70
N ASP A 49 5.63 -9.28 -29.14
CA ASP A 49 6.69 -10.06 -29.79
C ASP A 49 6.21 -10.72 -31.10
N GLU A 50 4.95 -11.18 -31.13
CA GLU A 50 4.39 -11.78 -32.35
C GLU A 50 4.15 -10.77 -33.47
N LEU A 51 4.01 -9.47 -33.17
CA LEU A 51 3.93 -8.41 -34.17
C LEU A 51 5.22 -8.33 -35.00
N ASP A 52 6.36 -8.62 -34.39
CA ASP A 52 7.67 -8.64 -35.07
C ASP A 52 7.84 -9.85 -36.00
N ASN A 53 7.08 -10.93 -35.75
CA ASN A 53 7.18 -12.20 -36.45
C ASN A 53 6.15 -12.38 -37.58
N ILE A 54 5.33 -11.36 -37.87
CA ILE A 54 4.35 -11.39 -38.96
C ILE A 54 5.06 -11.50 -40.32
N MET A 55 4.60 -12.40 -41.18
CA MET A 55 5.09 -12.53 -42.55
C MET A 55 4.47 -11.47 -43.47
N CYS A 56 4.98 -10.23 -43.39
CA CYS A 56 4.64 -9.12 -44.28
C CYS A 56 5.90 -8.35 -44.70
N ASP A 57 5.77 -7.45 -45.68
CA ASP A 57 6.80 -6.51 -46.09
C ASP A 57 7.12 -5.51 -44.95
N GLU A 58 8.37 -5.04 -44.87
CA GLU A 58 8.84 -4.13 -43.81
C GLU A 58 7.98 -2.86 -43.72
N GLU A 59 7.50 -2.34 -44.86
CA GLU A 59 6.66 -1.14 -44.89
C GLU A 59 5.28 -1.38 -44.27
N ALA A 60 4.62 -2.51 -44.58
CA ALA A 60 3.35 -2.88 -43.96
C ALA A 60 3.49 -3.18 -42.47
N ARG A 61 4.58 -3.87 -42.06
CA ARG A 61 4.88 -4.11 -40.64
C ARG A 61 5.06 -2.80 -39.88
N GLN A 62 5.78 -1.85 -40.48
CA GLN A 62 6.00 -0.53 -39.87
C GLN A 62 4.70 0.27 -39.78
N LYS A 63 3.83 0.22 -40.80
CA LYS A 63 2.49 0.84 -40.76
C LYS A 63 1.60 0.27 -39.65
N LEU A 64 1.70 -1.02 -39.35
CA LEU A 64 0.98 -1.64 -38.23
C LEU A 64 1.54 -1.20 -36.87
N LYS A 65 2.87 -1.14 -36.74
CA LYS A 65 3.57 -0.67 -35.52
C LYS A 65 3.28 0.79 -35.19
N ASP A 66 3.15 1.62 -36.22
CA ASP A 66 2.83 3.04 -36.09
C ASP A 66 1.31 3.30 -36.16
N GLY A 67 0.53 2.24 -36.37
CA GLY A 67 -0.92 2.29 -36.59
C GLY A 67 -1.73 2.16 -35.30
N PRO A 68 -3.06 2.41 -35.39
CA PRO A 68 -3.96 2.43 -34.24
C PRO A 68 -4.07 1.08 -33.51
N PHE A 69 -3.88 -0.04 -34.20
CA PHE A 69 -3.89 -1.37 -33.57
C PHE A 69 -2.65 -1.65 -32.72
N SER A 70 -1.49 -1.06 -33.03
CA SER A 70 -0.34 -1.17 -32.12
C SER A 70 -0.63 -0.50 -30.78
N GLU A 71 -1.37 0.62 -30.77
CA GLU A 71 -1.81 1.25 -29.52
C GLU A 71 -2.79 0.34 -28.74
N VAL A 72 -3.65 -0.41 -29.43
CA VAL A 72 -4.48 -1.45 -28.80
C VAL A 72 -3.61 -2.54 -28.16
N LEU A 73 -2.61 -3.06 -28.88
CA LEU A 73 -1.71 -4.08 -28.33
C LEU A 73 -0.85 -3.57 -27.17
N LYS A 74 -0.35 -2.33 -27.24
CA LYS A 74 0.43 -1.69 -26.16
C LYS A 74 -0.41 -1.45 -24.89
N THR A 75 -1.72 -1.34 -25.03
CA THR A 75 -2.66 -1.16 -23.92
C THR A 75 -3.38 -2.44 -23.54
N ALA A 76 -3.15 -3.55 -24.26
CA ALA A 76 -3.67 -4.86 -23.92
C ALA A 76 -2.88 -5.46 -22.75
N LEU A 77 -3.60 -5.91 -21.72
CA LEU A 77 -3.00 -6.50 -20.53
C LEU A 77 -2.95 -8.03 -20.56
N GLU A 78 -3.89 -8.65 -21.29
CA GLU A 78 -3.89 -10.07 -21.56
C GLU A 78 -4.79 -10.36 -22.77
N ALA A 79 -4.55 -11.49 -23.43
CA ALA A 79 -5.49 -12.06 -24.38
C ALA A 79 -5.75 -13.55 -24.07
N ILE A 80 -7.01 -13.93 -24.08
CA ILE A 80 -7.44 -15.32 -23.92
C ILE A 80 -7.67 -15.90 -25.31
N VAL A 81 -7.03 -17.03 -25.59
CA VAL A 81 -7.14 -17.73 -26.87
C VAL A 81 -7.95 -19.01 -26.69
N LEU A 82 -9.11 -19.07 -27.34
CA LEU A 82 -9.91 -20.29 -27.50
C LEU A 82 -10.29 -20.42 -28.98
N PRO A 83 -9.53 -21.21 -29.77
CA PRO A 83 -9.73 -21.29 -31.22
C PRO A 83 -11.21 -21.50 -31.62
N PRO A 84 -11.76 -20.70 -32.55
CA PRO A 84 -11.10 -19.70 -33.41
C PRO A 84 -11.07 -18.27 -32.83
N PHE A 85 -11.38 -18.09 -31.55
CA PHE A 85 -11.57 -16.79 -30.92
C PHE A 85 -10.33 -16.30 -30.14
N VAL A 86 -10.08 -15.00 -30.21
CA VAL A 86 -9.11 -14.29 -29.37
C VAL A 86 -9.84 -13.17 -28.64
N ALA A 87 -9.90 -13.22 -27.31
CA ALA A 87 -10.51 -12.18 -26.47
C ALA A 87 -9.42 -11.36 -25.78
N ILE A 88 -9.38 -10.05 -26.03
CA ILE A 88 -8.34 -9.13 -25.58
C ILE A 88 -8.93 -8.22 -24.49
N ALA A 89 -8.24 -8.16 -23.34
CA ALA A 89 -8.53 -7.18 -22.29
C ALA A 89 -7.66 -5.94 -22.51
N ILE A 90 -8.30 -4.82 -22.86
CA ILE A 90 -7.66 -3.58 -23.23
C ILE A 90 -7.85 -2.58 -22.09
N ARG A 91 -6.76 -1.91 -21.70
CA ARG A 91 -6.76 -0.89 -20.65
C ARG A 91 -6.21 0.43 -21.19
N PRO A 92 -7.05 1.26 -21.85
CA PRO A 92 -6.61 2.51 -22.47
C PRO A 92 -5.98 3.50 -21.49
N ARG A 93 -6.46 3.49 -20.24
CA ARG A 93 -5.98 4.33 -19.15
C ARG A 93 -6.29 3.70 -17.79
N PRO A 94 -5.60 4.12 -16.71
CA PRO A 94 -5.89 3.61 -15.38
C PRO A 94 -7.36 3.76 -14.97
N GLY A 95 -7.95 2.64 -14.55
CA GLY A 95 -9.33 2.49 -14.15
C GLY A 95 -10.34 2.29 -15.28
N VAL A 96 -9.90 2.20 -16.53
CA VAL A 96 -10.80 2.03 -17.69
C VAL A 96 -10.41 0.79 -18.48
N TRP A 97 -11.39 -0.08 -18.67
CA TRP A 97 -11.24 -1.38 -19.30
C TRP A 97 -12.26 -1.55 -20.41
N GLU A 98 -11.80 -2.13 -21.52
CA GLU A 98 -12.63 -2.54 -22.66
C GLU A 98 -12.25 -3.97 -23.02
N TYR A 99 -13.23 -4.80 -23.33
CA TYR A 99 -13.02 -6.20 -23.66
C TYR A 99 -13.53 -6.46 -25.07
N VAL A 100 -12.67 -7.00 -25.92
CA VAL A 100 -13.01 -7.23 -27.34
C VAL A 100 -12.67 -8.66 -27.71
N ARG A 101 -13.56 -9.34 -28.42
CA ARG A 101 -13.35 -10.67 -28.98
C ARG A 101 -13.31 -10.61 -30.50
N VAL A 102 -12.32 -11.28 -31.07
CA VAL A 102 -12.17 -11.42 -32.52
C VAL A 102 -12.35 -12.88 -32.91
N ASP A 103 -13.25 -13.14 -33.86
CA ASP A 103 -13.28 -14.41 -34.59
C ASP A 103 -12.27 -14.32 -35.74
N VAL A 104 -11.19 -15.09 -35.66
CA VAL A 104 -10.06 -14.98 -36.61
C VAL A 104 -10.45 -15.46 -38.00
N TYR A 105 -11.43 -16.36 -38.13
CA TYR A 105 -11.83 -16.93 -39.41
C TYR A 105 -12.95 -16.12 -40.07
N GLN A 106 -13.91 -15.63 -39.29
CA GLN A 106 -15.01 -14.80 -39.79
C GLN A 106 -14.65 -13.31 -39.86
N LEU A 107 -13.57 -12.90 -39.19
CA LEU A 107 -13.11 -11.50 -39.07
C LEU A 107 -14.17 -10.58 -38.50
N ASN A 108 -14.92 -11.10 -37.53
CA ASN A 108 -15.89 -10.34 -36.76
C ASN A 108 -15.27 -9.88 -35.44
N VAL A 109 -15.61 -8.65 -35.04
CA VAL A 109 -15.13 -8.02 -33.80
C VAL A 109 -16.34 -7.68 -32.92
N GLU A 110 -16.38 -8.29 -31.75
CA GLU A 110 -17.44 -8.16 -30.77
C GLU A 110 -16.92 -7.50 -29.51
N GLU A 111 -17.65 -6.54 -28.98
CA GLU A 111 -17.40 -5.99 -27.64
C GLU A 111 -18.05 -6.91 -26.62
N LEU A 112 -17.30 -7.26 -25.58
CA LEU A 112 -17.75 -8.13 -24.50
C LEU A 112 -18.05 -7.30 -23.24
N THR A 113 -19.10 -7.69 -22.52
CA THR A 113 -19.24 -7.28 -21.12
C THR A 113 -18.20 -7.97 -20.25
N VAL A 114 -17.94 -7.44 -19.05
CA VAL A 114 -17.05 -8.07 -18.07
C VAL A 114 -17.45 -9.52 -17.81
N SER A 115 -18.74 -9.78 -17.56
CA SER A 115 -19.24 -11.15 -17.34
C SER A 115 -18.98 -12.09 -18.52
N GLN A 116 -19.15 -11.59 -19.76
CA GLN A 116 -18.89 -12.39 -20.96
C GLN A 116 -17.39 -12.70 -21.12
N TYR A 117 -16.53 -11.72 -20.88
CA TYR A 117 -15.07 -11.91 -20.92
C TYR A 117 -14.60 -12.91 -19.85
N LEU A 118 -15.06 -12.76 -18.61
CA LEU A 118 -14.70 -13.66 -17.51
C LEU A 118 -15.24 -15.08 -17.74
N ARG A 119 -16.45 -15.24 -18.29
CA ARG A 119 -16.97 -16.56 -18.69
C ARG A 119 -16.07 -17.19 -19.76
N PHE A 120 -15.66 -16.42 -20.76
CA PHE A 120 -14.72 -16.90 -21.79
C PHE A 120 -13.37 -17.31 -21.18
N LYS A 121 -12.89 -16.58 -20.15
CA LYS A 121 -11.69 -16.95 -19.37
C LYS A 121 -11.89 -18.25 -18.59
N GLU A 122 -13.06 -18.49 -18.01
CA GLU A 122 -13.39 -19.74 -17.30
C GLU A 122 -13.37 -20.97 -18.23
N GLU A 123 -13.81 -20.82 -19.48
CA GLU A 123 -13.81 -21.90 -20.48
C GLU A 123 -12.41 -22.43 -20.81
N LEU A 124 -11.37 -21.62 -20.57
CA LEU A 124 -9.98 -22.04 -20.69
C LEU A 124 -9.59 -23.15 -19.71
N VAL A 125 -10.20 -23.15 -18.51
CA VAL A 125 -9.82 -24.05 -17.41
C VAL A 125 -10.82 -25.17 -17.25
N ASP A 126 -12.11 -24.83 -17.12
CA ASP A 126 -13.16 -25.81 -16.82
C ASP A 126 -13.86 -26.33 -18.09
N GLY A 127 -13.52 -25.78 -19.26
CA GLY A 127 -14.24 -26.04 -20.51
C GLY A 127 -15.58 -25.28 -20.58
N PRO A 128 -16.36 -25.46 -21.66
CA PRO A 128 -17.65 -24.79 -21.82
C PRO A 128 -18.61 -25.21 -20.71
N SER A 129 -18.97 -24.27 -19.85
CA SER A 129 -19.97 -24.45 -18.80
C SER A 129 -21.32 -23.86 -19.22
N ASN A 130 -22.37 -24.65 -19.03
CA ASN A 130 -23.77 -24.25 -19.26
C ASN A 130 -24.50 -23.86 -17.98
N ASP A 131 -23.83 -23.77 -16.82
CA ASP A 131 -24.48 -23.32 -15.59
C ASP A 131 -24.81 -21.81 -15.67
N PRO A 132 -26.09 -21.42 -15.77
CA PRO A 132 -26.46 -20.03 -15.86
C PRO A 132 -26.50 -19.33 -14.49
N TYR A 133 -26.25 -20.06 -13.39
CA TYR A 133 -26.43 -19.58 -12.02
C TYR A 133 -25.11 -19.47 -11.23
N VAL A 134 -23.98 -19.38 -11.91
CA VAL A 134 -22.69 -19.06 -11.26
C VAL A 134 -22.83 -17.73 -10.51
N LEU A 135 -22.43 -17.72 -9.24
CA LEU A 135 -22.50 -16.51 -8.40
C LEU A 135 -21.62 -15.40 -9.00
N GLU A 136 -22.24 -14.30 -9.39
CA GLU A 136 -21.56 -13.05 -9.75
C GLU A 136 -21.57 -12.08 -8.58
N LEU A 137 -20.39 -11.57 -8.24
CA LEU A 137 -20.20 -10.49 -7.27
C LEU A 137 -20.11 -9.17 -8.01
N ASP A 138 -21.09 -8.30 -7.74
CA ASP A 138 -21.19 -6.98 -8.35
C ASP A 138 -21.47 -5.94 -7.26
N PHE A 139 -20.46 -5.13 -6.97
CA PHE A 139 -20.54 -4.04 -6.00
C PHE A 139 -20.89 -2.69 -6.64
N GLU A 140 -21.01 -2.59 -7.96
CA GLU A 140 -21.31 -1.32 -8.63
C GLU A 140 -22.66 -0.72 -8.21
N PRO A 141 -23.78 -1.49 -8.17
CA PRO A 141 -25.10 -0.95 -7.81
C PRO A 141 -25.14 -0.41 -6.38
N PHE A 142 -24.42 -1.06 -5.46
CA PHE A 142 -24.35 -0.68 -4.05
C PHE A 142 -23.56 0.61 -3.80
N ASN A 143 -22.84 1.10 -4.80
CA ASN A 143 -22.05 2.32 -4.75
C ASN A 143 -22.56 3.38 -5.74
N ALA A 144 -23.74 3.20 -6.34
CA ALA A 144 -24.28 4.07 -7.38
C ALA A 144 -24.71 5.46 -6.85
N THR A 145 -25.09 5.55 -5.57
CA THR A 145 -25.44 6.83 -4.93
C THR A 145 -24.21 7.69 -4.63
N PHE A 146 -23.02 7.08 -4.58
CA PHE A 146 -21.78 7.79 -4.30
C PHE A 146 -21.21 8.43 -5.56
N PRO A 147 -20.93 9.74 -5.54
CA PRO A 147 -20.28 10.39 -6.67
C PRO A 147 -18.86 9.83 -6.84
N ARG A 148 -18.42 9.68 -8.09
CA ARG A 148 -17.09 9.16 -8.41
C ARG A 148 -16.30 10.14 -9.28
N PRO A 149 -15.01 10.37 -9.01
CA PRO A 149 -14.13 11.03 -9.95
C PRO A 149 -13.94 10.18 -11.22
N THR A 150 -13.74 10.82 -12.36
CA THR A 150 -13.51 10.13 -13.65
C THR A 150 -12.09 10.33 -14.20
N ARG A 151 -11.32 11.23 -13.58
CA ARG A 151 -9.95 11.57 -13.95
C ARG A 151 -8.97 10.66 -13.22
N SER A 152 -8.10 9.97 -13.96
CA SER A 152 -7.09 9.07 -13.37
C SER A 152 -6.15 9.81 -12.39
N SER A 153 -5.88 11.11 -12.60
CA SER A 153 -5.11 11.94 -11.67
C SER A 153 -5.77 12.17 -10.29
N SER A 154 -7.06 11.87 -10.15
CA SER A 154 -7.79 11.97 -8.87
C SER A 154 -7.73 10.68 -8.05
N ILE A 155 -7.27 9.56 -8.63
CA ILE A 155 -7.18 8.27 -7.92
C ILE A 155 -6.26 8.41 -6.71
N GLY A 156 -6.67 7.84 -5.57
CA GLY A 156 -5.91 7.92 -4.32
C GLY A 156 -5.98 9.28 -3.60
N ASN A 157 -6.77 10.23 -4.11
CA ASN A 157 -7.06 11.52 -3.47
C ASN A 157 -8.53 11.60 -3.03
N GLY A 158 -9.08 10.49 -2.56
CA GLY A 158 -10.50 10.33 -2.27
C GLY A 158 -11.05 11.34 -1.26
N VAL A 159 -10.30 11.65 -0.19
CA VAL A 159 -10.72 12.63 0.81
C VAL A 159 -10.96 14.03 0.22
N GLN A 160 -10.12 14.47 -0.73
CA GLN A 160 -10.28 15.78 -1.37
C GLN A 160 -11.56 15.84 -2.21
N PHE A 161 -11.88 14.74 -2.89
CA PHE A 161 -13.12 14.62 -3.64
C PHE A 161 -14.33 14.62 -2.71
N LEU A 162 -14.26 13.85 -1.63
CA LEU A 162 -15.31 13.77 -0.63
C LEU A 162 -15.57 15.13 0.05
N ASN A 163 -14.52 15.87 0.40
CA ASN A 163 -14.63 17.21 0.98
C ASN A 163 -15.31 18.19 0.01
N ARG A 164 -15.01 18.12 -1.30
CA ARG A 164 -15.71 18.90 -2.33
C ARG A 164 -17.19 18.52 -2.44
N HIS A 165 -17.50 17.24 -2.35
CA HIS A 165 -18.88 16.77 -2.40
C HIS A 165 -19.68 17.24 -1.18
N LEU A 166 -19.14 17.00 0.03
CA LEU A 166 -19.76 17.40 1.29
C LEU A 166 -19.99 18.91 1.37
N SER A 167 -18.96 19.71 1.09
CA SER A 167 -19.08 21.18 1.07
C SER A 167 -20.12 21.67 0.06
N SER A 168 -20.13 21.12 -1.15
CA SER A 168 -21.14 21.46 -2.16
C SER A 168 -22.56 21.09 -1.73
N ASN A 169 -22.76 19.97 -1.04
CA ASN A 169 -24.09 19.57 -0.55
C ASN A 169 -24.55 20.50 0.58
N MET A 170 -23.67 20.75 1.56
CA MET A 170 -23.90 21.68 2.67
C MET A 170 -24.24 23.09 2.20
N PHE A 171 -23.60 23.57 1.13
CA PHE A 171 -23.89 24.88 0.55
C PHE A 171 -25.28 24.94 -0.11
N ARG A 172 -25.73 23.86 -0.76
CA ARG A 172 -26.99 23.83 -1.52
C ARG A 172 -28.23 23.66 -0.65
N ASN A 173 -28.12 22.92 0.46
CA ASN A 173 -29.26 22.61 1.31
C ASN A 173 -28.92 22.76 2.79
N LYS A 174 -29.53 23.74 3.46
CA LYS A 174 -29.28 24.00 4.89
C LYS A 174 -29.67 22.83 5.80
N ASP A 175 -30.63 22.00 5.40
CA ASP A 175 -31.01 20.81 6.18
C ASP A 175 -29.87 19.78 6.25
N THR A 176 -28.93 19.83 5.30
CA THR A 176 -27.74 18.94 5.30
C THR A 176 -26.66 19.37 6.29
N LEU A 177 -26.84 20.49 6.98
CA LEU A 177 -25.99 20.90 8.11
C LEU A 177 -26.44 20.26 9.44
N GLU A 178 -27.70 19.83 9.57
CA GLU A 178 -28.20 19.19 10.81
C GLU A 178 -27.38 17.95 11.20
N PRO A 179 -26.96 17.06 10.28
CA PRO A 179 -26.05 15.96 10.62
C PRO A 179 -24.73 16.41 11.25
N LEU A 180 -24.19 17.57 10.87
CA LEU A 180 -22.98 18.12 11.49
C LEU A 180 -23.24 18.58 12.93
N LEU A 181 -24.39 19.22 13.18
CA LEU A 181 -24.80 19.59 14.53
C LEU A 181 -25.00 18.35 15.40
N ASP A 182 -25.75 17.36 14.92
CA ASP A 182 -26.02 16.14 15.68
C ASP A 182 -24.74 15.35 15.94
N PHE A 183 -23.81 15.33 14.97
CA PHE A 183 -22.49 14.74 15.14
C PHE A 183 -21.69 15.41 16.26
N LEU A 184 -21.65 16.75 16.28
CA LEU A 184 -20.95 17.50 17.33
C LEU A 184 -21.61 17.36 18.72
N ARG A 185 -22.93 17.15 18.79
CA ARG A 185 -23.66 16.93 20.04
C ARG A 185 -23.56 15.50 20.57
N ALA A 186 -23.49 14.52 19.67
CA ALA A 186 -23.39 13.11 20.03
C ALA A 186 -22.00 12.73 20.56
N HIS A 187 -21.01 13.63 20.40
CA HIS A 187 -19.63 13.35 20.72
C HIS A 187 -19.38 13.37 22.23
N THR A 188 -18.97 12.22 22.78
CA THR A 188 -18.73 12.06 24.22
C THR A 188 -17.47 11.23 24.47
N TYR A 189 -16.81 11.47 25.59
CA TYR A 189 -15.70 10.64 26.07
C TYR A 189 -15.92 10.25 27.52
N LYS A 190 -15.96 8.94 27.81
CA LYS A 190 -16.27 8.37 29.15
C LYS A 190 -17.50 9.03 29.81
N GLY A 191 -18.56 9.26 29.03
CA GLY A 191 -19.81 9.87 29.49
C GLY A 191 -19.80 11.40 29.65
N HIS A 192 -18.68 12.07 29.39
CA HIS A 192 -18.58 13.53 29.38
C HIS A 192 -18.82 14.05 27.97
N ALA A 193 -19.69 15.05 27.82
CA ALA A 193 -19.94 15.70 26.55
C ALA A 193 -18.70 16.48 26.07
N LEU A 194 -18.43 16.41 24.78
CA LEU A 194 -17.41 17.21 24.09
C LEU A 194 -18.09 18.10 23.05
N MET A 195 -17.42 19.18 22.66
CA MET A 195 -17.89 20.14 21.66
C MET A 195 -19.18 20.87 22.04
N LEU A 196 -20.36 20.27 21.84
CA LEU A 196 -21.67 20.91 22.03
C LEU A 196 -22.52 20.16 23.05
N ASN A 197 -23.23 20.88 23.92
CA ASN A 197 -24.23 20.30 24.83
C ASN A 197 -25.68 20.52 24.35
N ASP A 198 -26.64 19.99 25.12
CA ASP A 198 -28.07 20.01 24.78
C ASP A 198 -28.75 21.39 24.77
N ARG A 199 -28.02 22.47 25.10
CA ARG A 199 -28.51 23.84 24.94
C ARG A 199 -28.63 24.24 23.47
N ILE A 200 -27.88 23.61 22.58
CA ILE A 200 -27.88 23.88 21.15
C ILE A 200 -28.68 22.77 20.45
N LYS A 201 -29.88 23.10 19.97
CA LYS A 201 -30.85 22.11 19.43
C LYS A 201 -31.08 22.19 17.92
N ASN A 202 -30.60 23.24 17.28
CA ASN A 202 -30.74 23.48 15.85
C ASN A 202 -29.65 24.44 15.35
N ILE A 203 -29.48 24.51 14.03
CA ILE A 203 -28.44 25.31 13.38
C ILE A 203 -28.55 26.81 13.70
N SER A 204 -29.77 27.36 13.76
CA SER A 204 -29.98 28.79 14.09
C SER A 204 -29.46 29.14 15.48
N ARG A 205 -29.70 28.26 16.46
CA ARG A 205 -29.19 28.42 17.83
C ARG A 205 -27.68 28.26 17.89
N LEU A 206 -27.12 27.31 17.14
CA LEU A 206 -25.66 27.11 17.04
C LEU A 206 -24.99 28.39 16.51
N GLN A 207 -25.46 28.93 15.40
CA GLN A 207 -24.91 30.13 14.79
C GLN A 207 -24.96 31.34 15.75
N SER A 208 -26.10 31.55 16.41
CA SER A 208 -26.26 32.64 17.38
C SER A 208 -25.35 32.47 18.61
N ALA A 209 -25.15 31.23 19.07
CA ALA A 209 -24.28 30.93 20.20
C ALA A 209 -22.79 31.12 19.83
N LEU A 210 -22.39 30.71 18.62
CA LEU A 210 -21.01 30.86 18.13
C LEU A 210 -20.61 32.33 18.05
N ILE A 211 -21.44 33.19 17.44
CA ILE A 211 -21.16 34.64 17.33
C ILE A 211 -21.00 35.26 18.73
N LYS A 212 -21.86 34.88 19.68
CA LYS A 212 -21.79 35.39 21.06
C LYS A 212 -20.53 34.92 21.79
N ALA A 213 -20.15 33.66 21.59
CA ALA A 213 -18.95 33.08 22.19
C ALA A 213 -17.68 33.73 21.61
N GLU A 214 -17.62 33.91 20.29
CA GLU A 214 -16.53 34.58 19.58
C GLU A 214 -16.35 36.02 20.07
N GLU A 215 -17.42 36.81 20.19
CA GLU A 215 -17.37 38.20 20.67
C GLU A 215 -16.88 38.29 22.12
N TYR A 216 -17.23 37.28 22.94
CA TYR A 216 -16.78 37.20 24.31
C TYR A 216 -15.29 36.84 24.40
N ILE A 217 -14.84 35.81 23.69
CA ILE A 217 -13.45 35.31 23.77
C ILE A 217 -12.48 36.26 23.08
N SER A 218 -12.88 36.95 22.00
CA SER A 218 -12.03 37.91 21.28
C SER A 218 -11.60 39.10 22.14
N LYS A 219 -12.23 39.32 23.30
CA LYS A 219 -11.85 40.34 24.29
C LYS A 219 -10.76 39.86 25.26
N LEU A 220 -10.47 38.56 25.28
CA LEU A 220 -9.47 37.94 26.15
C LEU A 220 -8.08 37.94 25.47
N PRO A 221 -6.98 37.97 26.23
CA PRO A 221 -5.64 37.72 25.69
C PRO A 221 -5.57 36.38 24.95
N SER A 222 -4.84 36.34 23.83
CA SER A 222 -4.76 35.15 22.94
C SER A 222 -4.31 33.87 23.65
N ASN A 223 -3.45 33.98 24.66
CA ASN A 223 -2.90 32.87 25.44
C ASN A 223 -3.71 32.51 26.69
N THR A 224 -4.88 33.14 26.90
CA THR A 224 -5.76 32.84 28.05
C THR A 224 -6.14 31.35 28.01
N PRO A 225 -5.89 30.56 29.07
CA PRO A 225 -6.25 29.15 29.11
C PRO A 225 -7.77 28.91 29.10
N PHE A 226 -8.22 27.80 28.49
CA PHE A 226 -9.64 27.43 28.42
C PHE A 226 -10.34 27.41 29.78
N SER A 227 -9.63 26.96 30.84
CA SER A 227 -10.16 26.87 32.19
C SER A 227 -10.65 28.20 32.78
N GLU A 228 -10.12 29.34 32.31
CA GLU A 228 -10.53 30.67 32.79
C GLU A 228 -11.90 31.11 32.25
N PHE A 229 -12.32 30.56 31.11
CA PHE A 229 -13.58 30.93 30.45
C PHE A 229 -14.52 29.74 30.16
N GLU A 230 -14.18 28.55 30.67
CA GLU A 230 -14.94 27.31 30.52
C GLU A 230 -16.41 27.46 30.95
N TYR A 231 -16.65 27.98 32.16
CA TYR A 231 -18.01 28.11 32.70
C TYR A 231 -18.89 29.04 31.85
N ALA A 232 -18.30 30.12 31.32
CA ALA A 232 -19.01 31.05 30.44
C ALA A 232 -19.41 30.36 29.13
N LEU A 233 -18.50 29.58 28.53
CA LEU A 233 -18.76 28.83 27.31
C LEU A 233 -19.79 27.70 27.49
N GLN A 234 -19.71 26.96 28.59
CA GLN A 234 -20.70 25.92 28.92
C GLN A 234 -22.11 26.51 29.05
N GLY A 235 -22.23 27.70 29.64
CA GLY A 235 -23.47 28.46 29.71
C GLY A 235 -24.04 28.84 28.34
N MET A 236 -23.18 29.01 27.33
CA MET A 236 -23.55 29.28 25.94
C MET A 236 -23.80 28.02 25.11
N GLY A 237 -23.40 26.84 25.60
CA GLY A 237 -23.63 25.54 24.98
C GLY A 237 -22.37 24.82 24.49
N PHE A 238 -21.18 25.34 24.80
CA PHE A 238 -19.90 24.82 24.33
C PHE A 238 -19.15 24.11 25.47
N GLU A 239 -18.87 22.83 25.28
CA GLU A 239 -18.07 21.99 26.19
C GLU A 239 -16.58 22.04 25.81
N LYS A 240 -15.74 21.23 26.46
CA LYS A 240 -14.31 21.10 26.10
C LYS A 240 -14.12 20.53 24.70
N GLY A 241 -12.96 20.78 24.09
CA GLY A 241 -12.57 20.24 22.78
C GLY A 241 -12.36 21.27 21.66
N TRP A 242 -12.58 22.56 21.94
CA TRP A 242 -12.38 23.64 20.97
C TRP A 242 -10.94 24.17 20.91
N GLY A 243 -10.16 23.98 21.97
CA GLY A 243 -8.81 24.52 22.09
C GLY A 243 -8.35 24.67 23.53
N ASP A 244 -7.04 24.73 23.73
CA ASP A 244 -6.40 24.96 25.04
C ASP A 244 -6.38 26.44 25.45
N THR A 245 -6.47 27.34 24.48
CA THR A 245 -6.30 28.78 24.61
C THR A 245 -7.39 29.53 23.86
N ALA A 246 -7.67 30.76 24.32
CA ALA A 246 -8.64 31.66 23.70
C ALA A 246 -8.45 31.79 22.18
N ALA A 247 -7.21 31.98 21.71
CA ALA A 247 -6.91 32.11 20.28
C ALA A 247 -7.38 30.90 19.47
N ARG A 248 -7.16 29.69 19.99
CA ARG A 248 -7.49 28.48 19.25
C ARG A 248 -8.95 28.10 19.32
N VAL A 249 -9.61 28.40 20.43
CA VAL A 249 -11.07 28.29 20.52
C VAL A 249 -11.72 29.19 19.48
N VAL A 250 -11.27 30.44 19.37
CA VAL A 250 -11.74 31.40 18.34
C VAL A 250 -11.48 30.86 16.94
N GLU A 251 -10.28 30.34 16.66
CA GLU A 251 -9.95 29.74 15.38
C GLU A 251 -10.91 28.59 15.01
N MET A 252 -11.19 27.66 15.93
CA MET A 252 -12.12 26.55 15.70
C MET A 252 -13.58 27.03 15.52
N MET A 253 -14.00 28.05 16.27
CA MET A 253 -15.33 28.64 16.13
C MET A 253 -15.49 29.36 14.79
N HIS A 254 -14.46 30.06 14.31
CA HIS A 254 -14.44 30.68 12.98
C HIS A 254 -14.58 29.63 11.88
N LEU A 255 -13.81 28.53 11.93
CA LEU A 255 -13.93 27.45 10.95
C LEU A 255 -15.36 26.91 10.88
N LEU A 256 -16.03 26.72 12.02
CA LEU A 256 -17.41 26.26 12.05
C LEU A 256 -18.38 27.33 11.52
N LEU A 257 -18.19 28.60 11.87
CA LEU A 257 -19.00 29.70 11.32
C LEU A 257 -18.87 29.80 9.80
N ASP A 258 -17.67 29.65 9.27
CA ASP A 258 -17.42 29.64 7.83
C ASP A 258 -18.13 28.45 7.16
N ILE A 259 -18.08 27.26 7.76
CA ILE A 259 -18.84 26.08 7.28
C ILE A 259 -20.35 26.31 7.30
N LEU A 260 -20.88 27.02 8.29
CA LEU A 260 -22.32 27.32 8.38
C LEU A 260 -22.76 28.41 7.38
N GLN A 261 -21.86 29.30 6.98
CA GLN A 261 -22.16 30.41 6.06
C GLN A 261 -21.86 30.08 4.60
N ALA A 262 -20.65 29.60 4.32
CA ALA A 262 -20.13 29.31 2.99
C ALA A 262 -19.11 28.16 3.05
N PRO A 263 -19.58 26.90 3.20
CA PRO A 263 -18.69 25.77 3.35
C PRO A 263 -17.81 25.56 2.12
N ASP A 264 -16.50 25.49 2.34
CA ASP A 264 -15.51 25.11 1.35
C ASP A 264 -14.75 23.83 1.79
N PRO A 265 -14.14 23.09 0.83
CA PRO A 265 -13.50 21.81 1.12
C PRO A 265 -12.37 21.89 2.14
N SER A 266 -11.57 22.96 2.12
CA SER A 266 -10.36 23.10 2.93
C SER A 266 -10.69 23.43 4.38
N THR A 267 -11.67 24.29 4.60
CA THR A 267 -12.20 24.61 5.93
C THR A 267 -12.88 23.40 6.54
N LEU A 268 -13.69 22.67 5.77
CA LEU A 268 -14.36 21.45 6.25
C LEU A 268 -13.34 20.38 6.67
N GLU A 269 -12.32 20.12 5.84
CA GLU A 269 -11.26 19.16 6.16
C GLU A 269 -10.50 19.55 7.43
N THR A 270 -10.14 20.84 7.53
CA THR A 270 -9.41 21.38 8.68
C THR A 270 -10.23 21.27 9.95
N PHE A 271 -11.52 21.62 9.90
CA PHE A 271 -12.41 21.52 11.04
C PHE A 271 -12.59 20.06 11.47
N LEU A 272 -13.02 19.17 10.57
CA LEU A 272 -13.26 17.76 10.88
C LEU A 272 -11.99 17.04 11.36
N GLY A 273 -10.83 17.37 10.80
CA GLY A 273 -9.55 16.81 11.24
C GLY A 273 -9.10 17.30 12.62
N ARG A 274 -9.62 18.43 13.10
CA ARG A 274 -9.28 19.01 14.41
C ARG A 274 -10.23 18.58 15.52
N ILE A 275 -11.42 18.07 15.20
CA ILE A 275 -12.36 17.55 16.23
C ILE A 275 -11.66 16.43 17.01
N PRO A 276 -11.63 16.49 18.35
CA PRO A 276 -10.95 15.49 19.16
C PRO A 276 -11.79 14.21 19.21
N MET A 277 -11.63 13.32 18.22
CA MET A 277 -12.44 12.11 18.07
C MET A 277 -11.73 10.80 18.40
N VAL A 278 -10.41 10.75 18.20
CA VAL A 278 -9.66 9.49 18.20
C VAL A 278 -8.76 9.46 19.43
N PHE A 279 -9.13 8.66 20.42
CA PHE A 279 -8.38 8.47 21.67
C PHE A 279 -7.94 7.02 21.86
N ASN A 280 -8.81 6.07 21.51
CA ASN A 280 -8.59 4.63 21.57
C ASN A 280 -8.44 4.06 20.15
N VAL A 281 -7.24 3.63 19.79
CA VAL A 281 -6.94 3.04 18.47
C VAL A 281 -6.62 1.56 18.60
N VAL A 282 -7.20 0.73 17.74
CA VAL A 282 -6.89 -0.70 17.65
C VAL A 282 -6.36 -1.03 16.25
N ILE A 283 -5.22 -1.70 16.20
CA ILE A 283 -4.55 -2.09 14.96
C ILE A 283 -4.44 -3.61 14.92
N PHE A 284 -4.99 -4.25 13.88
CA PHE A 284 -4.94 -5.71 13.73
C PHE A 284 -3.80 -6.14 12.82
N SER A 285 -2.98 -7.07 13.31
CA SER A 285 -1.93 -7.76 12.55
C SER A 285 -1.74 -9.20 13.07
N PRO A 286 -2.68 -10.13 12.79
CA PRO A 286 -2.72 -11.44 13.45
C PRO A 286 -1.55 -12.37 13.11
N HIS A 287 -1.20 -12.53 11.83
CA HIS A 287 -0.14 -13.45 11.39
C HIS A 287 1.28 -13.01 11.77
N GLY A 288 2.23 -13.93 11.58
CA GLY A 288 3.66 -13.70 11.78
C GLY A 288 4.09 -13.66 13.26
N TYR A 289 5.37 -13.41 13.48
CA TYR A 289 5.96 -13.20 14.80
C TYR A 289 6.01 -11.71 15.10
N PHE A 290 4.90 -11.14 15.58
CA PHE A 290 4.88 -9.71 15.89
C PHE A 290 5.59 -9.44 17.22
N GLY A 291 6.69 -8.69 17.17
CA GLY A 291 7.51 -8.32 18.33
C GLY A 291 8.55 -7.24 17.96
N GLN A 292 9.26 -6.73 18.97
CA GLN A 292 10.19 -5.60 18.79
C GLN A 292 11.64 -6.01 18.55
N ALA A 293 12.01 -7.24 18.89
CA ALA A 293 13.37 -7.76 18.78
C ALA A 293 13.35 -9.26 18.43
N ASN A 294 14.39 -9.72 17.73
CA ASN A 294 14.59 -11.13 17.33
C ASN A 294 13.48 -11.74 16.45
N VAL A 295 12.64 -10.92 15.82
CA VAL A 295 11.54 -11.41 14.98
C VAL A 295 11.71 -11.13 13.48
N LEU A 296 12.44 -10.07 13.10
CA LEU A 296 12.62 -9.71 11.70
C LEU A 296 13.39 -10.81 10.96
N GLY A 297 12.82 -11.31 9.85
CA GLY A 297 13.37 -12.42 9.08
C GLY A 297 12.78 -13.78 9.45
N LEU A 298 11.99 -13.89 10.52
CA LEU A 298 11.17 -15.08 10.76
C LEU A 298 10.05 -15.19 9.70
N PRO A 299 9.48 -16.40 9.49
CA PRO A 299 8.37 -16.60 8.55
C PRO A 299 7.23 -15.60 8.78
N ASP A 300 6.70 -15.06 7.68
CA ASP A 300 5.64 -14.04 7.65
C ASP A 300 5.94 -12.76 8.46
N THR A 301 7.21 -12.49 8.77
CA THR A 301 7.61 -11.38 9.64
C THR A 301 8.61 -10.47 8.93
N GLY A 302 8.14 -9.30 8.49
CA GLY A 302 8.95 -8.37 7.70
C GLY A 302 8.49 -6.92 7.78
N GLY A 303 8.41 -6.26 6.62
CA GLY A 303 8.13 -4.83 6.50
C GLY A 303 6.84 -4.38 7.19
N GLN A 304 5.80 -5.22 7.26
CA GLN A 304 4.56 -4.92 7.97
C GLN A 304 4.77 -4.65 9.47
N VAL A 305 5.62 -5.43 10.16
CA VAL A 305 5.93 -5.22 11.58
C VAL A 305 6.67 -3.90 11.77
N VAL A 306 7.65 -3.62 10.90
CA VAL A 306 8.40 -2.36 10.91
C VAL A 306 7.47 -1.16 10.68
N TYR A 307 6.60 -1.27 9.68
CA TYR A 307 5.61 -0.26 9.34
C TYR A 307 4.72 0.07 10.55
N ILE A 308 4.12 -0.94 11.18
CA ILE A 308 3.19 -0.73 12.28
C ILE A 308 3.91 -0.17 13.51
N LEU A 309 5.11 -0.67 13.84
CA LEU A 309 5.89 -0.14 14.98
C LEU A 309 6.29 1.32 14.80
N ASP A 310 6.68 1.73 13.58
CA ASP A 310 7.03 3.12 13.30
C ASP A 310 5.76 4.00 13.19
N GLN A 311 4.66 3.45 12.65
CA GLN A 311 3.34 4.09 12.58
C GLN A 311 2.82 4.47 13.97
N VAL A 312 2.80 3.54 14.92
CA VAL A 312 2.21 3.81 16.25
C VAL A 312 3.00 4.83 17.06
N ARG A 313 4.32 4.88 16.91
CA ARG A 313 5.15 5.91 17.57
C ARG A 313 4.77 7.31 17.07
N ALA A 314 4.63 7.47 15.76
CA ALA A 314 4.22 8.75 15.19
C ALA A 314 2.76 9.08 15.50
N LEU A 315 1.88 8.08 15.46
CA LEU A 315 0.47 8.24 15.77
C LEU A 315 0.25 8.65 17.22
N GLU A 316 0.93 8.04 18.19
CA GLU A 316 0.84 8.43 19.61
C GLU A 316 1.25 9.89 19.82
N ASN A 317 2.38 10.31 19.22
CA ASN A 317 2.83 11.70 19.31
C ASN A 317 1.82 12.70 18.73
N GLU A 318 1.24 12.38 17.57
CA GLU A 318 0.23 13.24 16.94
C GLU A 318 -1.09 13.24 17.73
N MET A 319 -1.51 12.10 18.28
CA MET A 319 -2.68 12.01 19.17
C MET A 319 -2.49 12.87 20.41
N LEU A 320 -1.37 12.73 21.12
CA LEU A 320 -1.02 13.55 22.29
C LEU A 320 -1.03 15.04 21.94
N LEU A 321 -0.41 15.40 20.82
CA LEU A 321 -0.37 16.78 20.35
C LEU A 321 -1.78 17.32 20.07
N ARG A 322 -2.65 16.56 19.39
CA ARG A 322 -4.03 16.98 19.10
C ARG A 322 -4.88 17.07 20.35
N ILE A 323 -4.76 16.12 21.28
CA ILE A 323 -5.49 16.11 22.55
C ILE A 323 -5.12 17.32 23.40
N GLN A 324 -3.81 17.51 23.65
CA GLN A 324 -3.29 18.67 24.38
C GLN A 324 -3.77 19.94 23.70
N LYS A 325 -3.66 19.98 22.36
CA LYS A 325 -4.16 21.11 21.61
C LYS A 325 -5.64 21.31 21.93
N GLN A 326 -6.54 20.34 21.85
CA GLN A 326 -7.96 20.62 22.09
C GLN A 326 -8.36 20.93 23.54
N GLY A 327 -7.39 21.18 24.44
CA GLY A 327 -7.64 21.55 25.83
C GLY A 327 -8.14 20.37 26.65
N LEU A 328 -7.73 19.16 26.24
CA LEU A 328 -8.13 17.91 26.85
C LEU A 328 -6.94 17.27 27.56
N ASP A 329 -7.22 16.62 28.69
CA ASP A 329 -6.25 15.85 29.48
C ASP A 329 -6.59 14.35 29.38
N ILE A 330 -6.79 13.88 28.15
CA ILE A 330 -7.12 12.49 27.86
C ILE A 330 -5.83 11.75 27.53
N GLN A 331 -5.60 10.63 28.21
CA GLN A 331 -4.51 9.74 27.83
C GLN A 331 -4.98 8.85 26.68
N PRO A 332 -4.36 8.94 25.49
CA PRO A 332 -4.72 8.05 24.39
C PRO A 332 -4.32 6.61 24.76
N LYS A 333 -4.85 5.62 24.03
CA LYS A 333 -4.40 4.23 24.12
C LYS A 333 -4.38 3.61 22.74
N ILE A 334 -3.26 2.99 22.38
CA ILE A 334 -3.11 2.28 21.09
C ILE A 334 -2.80 0.82 21.38
N LEU A 335 -3.61 -0.09 20.82
CA LEU A 335 -3.43 -1.53 20.94
C LEU A 335 -3.11 -2.15 19.58
N ILE A 336 -1.93 -2.75 19.45
CA ILE A 336 -1.60 -3.62 18.32
C ILE A 336 -2.04 -5.04 18.69
N VAL A 337 -3.13 -5.50 18.12
CA VAL A 337 -3.70 -6.83 18.38
C VAL A 337 -3.15 -7.85 17.39
N THR A 338 -2.48 -8.87 17.92
CA THR A 338 -1.78 -9.92 17.16
C THR A 338 -1.94 -11.28 17.85
N ARG A 339 -1.44 -12.35 17.24
CA ARG A 339 -1.53 -13.69 17.80
C ARG A 339 -0.54 -13.89 18.95
N LEU A 340 -0.99 -14.53 20.03
CA LEU A 340 -0.13 -15.10 21.07
C LEU A 340 0.40 -16.47 20.61
N ILE A 341 1.73 -16.63 20.62
CA ILE A 341 2.42 -17.88 20.22
C ILE A 341 3.18 -18.44 21.44
N PRO A 342 2.54 -19.31 22.25
CA PRO A 342 3.12 -19.85 23.48
C PRO A 342 4.50 -20.50 23.32
N ASP A 343 4.72 -21.23 22.23
CA ASP A 343 5.95 -22.01 22.04
C ASP A 343 7.06 -21.21 21.33
N SER A 344 6.86 -19.91 21.10
CA SER A 344 7.89 -19.06 20.51
C SER A 344 9.04 -18.87 21.51
N LYS A 345 10.25 -19.32 21.12
CA LYS A 345 11.47 -19.20 21.92
C LYS A 345 12.35 -18.06 21.39
N GLY A 346 12.95 -17.29 22.29
CA GLY A 346 13.87 -16.19 21.92
C GLY A 346 13.18 -14.89 21.49
N THR A 347 11.85 -14.86 21.48
CA THR A 347 11.02 -13.68 21.18
C THR A 347 10.10 -13.36 22.37
N THR A 348 9.38 -12.24 22.29
CA THR A 348 8.31 -11.87 23.24
C THR A 348 6.91 -12.29 22.78
N CYS A 349 6.79 -13.10 21.71
CA CYS A 349 5.49 -13.47 21.12
C CYS A 349 4.60 -14.35 22.03
N ASN A 350 5.15 -14.86 23.13
CA ASN A 350 4.42 -15.59 24.17
C ASN A 350 3.91 -14.68 25.32
N GLN A 351 4.21 -13.37 25.28
CA GLN A 351 3.76 -12.40 26.29
C GLN A 351 2.46 -11.74 25.85
N ARG A 352 1.40 -11.84 26.69
CA ARG A 352 0.09 -11.25 26.41
C ARG A 352 0.15 -9.76 26.13
N LEU A 353 0.90 -9.00 26.92
CA LEU A 353 0.96 -7.55 26.81
C LEU A 353 2.42 -7.09 26.81
N GLU A 354 2.79 -6.26 25.85
CA GLU A 354 4.14 -5.69 25.72
C GLU A 354 4.05 -4.22 25.34
N ARG A 355 4.70 -3.34 26.10
CA ARG A 355 4.74 -1.90 25.76
C ARG A 355 5.67 -1.67 24.57
N VAL A 356 5.25 -0.85 23.61
CA VAL A 356 6.10 -0.45 22.49
C VAL A 356 7.20 0.50 22.97
N SER A 357 8.41 0.33 22.46
CA SER A 357 9.59 1.12 22.80
C SER A 357 9.48 2.48 22.14
N GLY A 358 9.78 3.54 22.91
CA GLY A 358 9.63 4.93 22.45
C GLY A 358 8.20 5.47 22.56
N THR A 359 7.30 4.76 23.26
CA THR A 359 5.91 5.17 23.48
C THR A 359 5.52 5.02 24.95
N GLU A 360 4.55 5.80 25.42
CA GLU A 360 4.00 5.72 26.78
C GLU A 360 2.68 4.95 26.84
N HIS A 361 1.84 5.06 25.81
CA HIS A 361 0.45 4.60 25.81
C HIS A 361 0.15 3.48 24.80
N THR A 362 1.15 3.05 24.04
CA THR A 362 1.03 2.02 23.01
C THR A 362 1.48 0.65 23.50
N HIS A 363 0.64 -0.36 23.29
CA HIS A 363 0.90 -1.74 23.70
C HIS A 363 0.58 -2.74 22.58
N ILE A 364 1.38 -3.81 22.49
CA ILE A 364 1.07 -5.01 21.73
C ILE A 364 0.23 -5.92 22.63
N LEU A 365 -0.98 -6.24 22.21
CA LEU A 365 -1.90 -7.17 22.86
C LEU A 365 -1.95 -8.47 22.05
N ARG A 366 -1.56 -9.58 22.67
CA ARG A 366 -1.49 -10.89 22.04
C ARG A 366 -2.62 -11.78 22.51
N VAL A 367 -3.43 -12.24 21.57
CA VAL A 367 -4.60 -13.11 21.82
C VAL A 367 -4.34 -14.48 21.18
N PRO A 368 -4.51 -15.60 21.89
CA PRO A 368 -4.23 -16.92 21.33
C PRO A 368 -5.26 -17.29 20.26
N PHE A 369 -4.82 -18.04 19.25
CA PHE A 369 -5.76 -18.81 18.44
C PHE A 369 -6.26 -20.01 19.23
N ARG A 370 -7.52 -20.39 19.00
CA ARG A 370 -8.18 -21.51 19.66
C ARG A 370 -8.89 -22.41 18.65
N SER A 371 -8.90 -23.70 18.97
CA SER A 371 -9.76 -24.71 18.36
C SER A 371 -10.67 -25.31 19.43
N GLU A 372 -11.53 -26.26 19.04
CA GLU A 372 -12.33 -27.06 19.99
C GLU A 372 -11.46 -27.82 21.02
N HIS A 373 -10.17 -28.00 20.74
CA HIS A 373 -9.22 -28.70 21.61
C HIS A 373 -8.37 -27.77 22.49
N GLY A 374 -8.59 -26.45 22.43
CA GLY A 374 -7.89 -25.46 23.25
C GLY A 374 -7.00 -24.51 22.43
N ILE A 375 -6.00 -23.93 23.10
CA ILE A 375 -5.11 -22.92 22.52
C ILE A 375 -4.11 -23.56 21.55
N LEU A 376 -3.95 -22.96 20.36
CA LEU A 376 -2.92 -23.33 19.40
C LEU A 376 -1.59 -22.65 19.72
N ARG A 377 -0.61 -23.45 20.08
CA ARG A 377 0.70 -23.12 20.65
C ARG A 377 1.78 -22.84 19.61
N LYS A 378 1.77 -23.58 18.49
CA LYS A 378 2.76 -23.49 17.41
C LYS A 378 2.41 -22.37 16.42
N TRP A 379 3.43 -21.81 15.74
CA TRP A 379 3.21 -20.87 14.64
C TRP A 379 2.44 -21.51 13.49
N ILE A 380 1.63 -20.70 12.79
CA ILE A 380 0.82 -21.09 11.64
C ILE A 380 1.10 -20.05 10.55
N SER A 381 1.30 -20.53 9.32
CA SER A 381 1.50 -19.70 8.13
C SER A 381 0.32 -18.77 7.93
N ARG A 382 0.57 -17.55 7.42
CA ARG A 382 -0.47 -16.58 7.04
C ARG A 382 -1.48 -17.14 6.03
N PHE A 383 -1.10 -18.17 5.27
CA PHE A 383 -2.00 -18.86 4.34
C PHE A 383 -2.96 -19.84 5.02
N ASP A 384 -2.70 -20.23 6.27
CA ASP A 384 -3.43 -21.29 6.97
C ASP A 384 -4.23 -20.75 8.18
N VAL A 385 -4.25 -19.42 8.39
CA VAL A 385 -4.89 -18.81 9.58
C VAL A 385 -6.42 -18.74 9.51
N TRP A 386 -7.02 -18.90 8.33
CA TRP A 386 -8.43 -18.60 8.05
C TRP A 386 -9.44 -19.25 9.00
N PRO A 387 -9.27 -20.53 9.43
CA PRO A 387 -10.14 -21.20 10.41
C PRO A 387 -10.23 -20.55 11.77
N TYR A 388 -9.24 -19.75 12.13
CA TYR A 388 -9.10 -19.23 13.49
C TYR A 388 -9.54 -17.78 13.63
N LEU A 389 -9.72 -17.06 12.52
CA LEU A 389 -9.91 -15.61 12.53
C LEU A 389 -11.24 -15.18 13.15
N GLU A 390 -12.31 -15.97 12.99
CA GLU A 390 -13.61 -15.63 13.59
C GLU A 390 -13.56 -15.71 15.12
N THR A 391 -13.11 -16.84 15.66
CA THR A 391 -12.92 -17.02 17.11
C THR A 391 -11.91 -16.01 17.66
N PHE A 392 -10.82 -15.76 16.93
CA PHE A 392 -9.85 -14.74 17.31
C PHE A 392 -10.47 -13.35 17.38
N ALA A 393 -11.36 -12.97 16.46
CA ALA A 393 -12.05 -11.69 16.52
C ALA A 393 -12.93 -11.59 17.78
N GLU A 394 -13.65 -12.66 18.15
CA GLU A 394 -14.47 -12.69 19.37
C GLU A 394 -13.64 -12.57 20.65
N ASP A 395 -12.55 -13.32 20.73
CA ASP A 395 -11.61 -13.27 21.86
C ASP A 395 -10.93 -11.90 21.94
N ALA A 396 -10.45 -11.39 20.81
CA ALA A 396 -9.83 -10.08 20.72
C ALA A 396 -10.77 -8.95 21.13
N ALA A 397 -12.05 -9.01 20.77
CA ALA A 397 -13.03 -8.02 21.21
C ALA A 397 -13.12 -7.93 22.74
N SER A 398 -13.13 -9.08 23.42
CA SER A 398 -13.25 -9.13 24.87
C SER A 398 -11.99 -8.57 25.55
N GLU A 399 -10.82 -9.00 25.09
CA GLU A 399 -9.52 -8.58 25.62
C GLU A 399 -9.26 -7.09 25.37
N MET A 400 -9.53 -6.58 24.16
CA MET A 400 -9.27 -5.18 23.83
C MET A 400 -10.22 -4.23 24.56
N VAL A 401 -11.49 -4.58 24.74
CA VAL A 401 -12.45 -3.75 25.50
C VAL A 401 -12.03 -3.67 26.97
N ALA A 402 -11.56 -4.77 27.55
CA ALA A 402 -11.02 -4.79 28.91
C ALA A 402 -9.80 -3.88 29.05
N GLU A 403 -8.88 -3.92 28.09
CA GLU A 403 -7.69 -3.07 28.09
C GLU A 403 -8.04 -1.59 27.87
N LEU A 404 -8.91 -1.27 26.91
CA LEU A 404 -9.29 0.11 26.60
C LEU A 404 -10.23 0.73 27.65
N GLN A 405 -10.86 -0.09 28.49
CA GLN A 405 -11.96 0.32 29.37
C GLN A 405 -13.10 1.02 28.59
N GLY A 406 -13.37 0.51 27.39
CA GLY A 406 -14.30 1.12 26.43
C GLY A 406 -14.18 0.48 25.05
N ILE A 407 -14.96 0.98 24.10
CA ILE A 407 -14.82 0.61 22.69
C ILE A 407 -13.72 1.46 22.02
N PRO A 408 -13.10 0.97 20.94
CA PRO A 408 -12.19 1.79 20.15
C PRO A 408 -12.92 2.89 19.40
N ASP A 409 -12.24 4.02 19.20
CA ASP A 409 -12.73 5.12 18.35
C ASP A 409 -12.36 4.88 16.88
N PHE A 410 -11.28 4.12 16.65
CA PHE A 410 -10.74 3.86 15.33
C PHE A 410 -10.08 2.49 15.23
N ILE A 411 -10.38 1.74 14.16
CA ILE A 411 -9.81 0.42 13.88
C ILE A 411 -9.02 0.44 12.57
N ILE A 412 -7.81 -0.11 12.59
CA ILE A 412 -6.96 -0.28 11.41
C ILE A 412 -6.69 -1.77 11.17
N GLY A 413 -7.13 -2.30 10.04
CA GLY A 413 -6.74 -3.62 9.56
C GLY A 413 -5.43 -3.57 8.77
N ASN A 414 -4.59 -4.60 8.91
CA ASN A 414 -3.37 -4.77 8.12
C ASN A 414 -3.32 -6.15 7.49
N TYR A 415 -3.05 -6.21 6.19
CA TYR A 415 -3.06 -7.43 5.37
C TYR A 415 -4.42 -8.15 5.39
N SER A 416 -4.57 -9.23 4.62
CA SER A 416 -5.85 -9.92 4.42
C SER A 416 -6.52 -10.38 5.74
N ASP A 417 -5.76 -11.02 6.63
CA ASP A 417 -6.27 -11.55 7.91
C ASP A 417 -6.63 -10.43 8.90
N GLY A 418 -5.75 -9.43 9.06
CA GLY A 418 -6.02 -8.28 9.91
C GLY A 418 -7.16 -7.41 9.38
N ASN A 419 -7.27 -7.25 8.06
CA ASN A 419 -8.37 -6.54 7.40
C ASN A 419 -9.71 -7.25 7.58
N LEU A 420 -9.73 -8.58 7.55
CA LEU A 420 -10.94 -9.34 7.82
C LEU A 420 -11.37 -9.20 9.28
N VAL A 421 -10.46 -9.39 10.23
CA VAL A 421 -10.75 -9.24 11.68
C VAL A 421 -11.22 -7.82 11.99
N ALA A 422 -10.54 -6.81 11.42
CA ALA A 422 -10.95 -5.41 11.53
C ALA A 422 -12.37 -5.19 11.00
N SER A 423 -12.73 -5.82 9.87
CA SER A 423 -14.07 -5.72 9.28
C SER A 423 -15.15 -6.27 10.19
N LEU A 424 -14.92 -7.45 10.78
CA LEU A 424 -15.85 -8.08 11.72
C LEU A 424 -16.07 -7.22 12.96
N LEU A 425 -15.00 -6.64 13.51
CA LEU A 425 -15.05 -5.86 14.75
C LEU A 425 -15.58 -4.45 14.55
N ALA A 426 -15.18 -3.76 13.49
CA ALA A 426 -15.75 -2.47 13.11
C ALA A 426 -17.25 -2.59 12.87
N HIS A 427 -17.69 -3.67 12.25
CA HIS A 427 -19.10 -3.97 12.05
C HIS A 427 -19.87 -4.18 13.36
N LYS A 428 -19.31 -5.02 14.25
CA LYS A 428 -19.90 -5.37 15.55
C LYS A 428 -20.01 -4.16 16.47
N MET A 429 -19.00 -3.29 16.47
CA MET A 429 -18.89 -2.16 17.39
C MET A 429 -19.34 -0.82 16.80
N GLY A 430 -19.56 -0.74 15.49
CA GLY A 430 -19.97 0.50 14.82
C GLY A 430 -18.86 1.54 14.68
N VAL A 431 -17.59 1.10 14.65
CA VAL A 431 -16.38 1.94 14.73
C VAL A 431 -15.83 2.25 13.34
N THR A 432 -15.25 3.43 13.13
CA THR A 432 -14.61 3.80 11.86
C THR A 432 -13.46 2.84 11.51
N GLN A 433 -13.46 2.33 10.28
CA GLN A 433 -12.49 1.34 9.82
C GLN A 433 -11.59 1.87 8.71
N CYS A 434 -10.28 1.72 8.90
CA CYS A 434 -9.27 1.80 7.86
C CYS A 434 -8.72 0.41 7.53
N THR A 435 -8.39 0.16 6.27
CA THR A 435 -7.61 -1.03 5.87
C THR A 435 -6.33 -0.61 5.16
N ILE A 436 -5.28 -1.40 5.37
CA ILE A 436 -3.98 -1.28 4.70
C ILE A 436 -3.63 -2.67 4.18
N ALA A 437 -3.55 -2.84 2.86
CA ALA A 437 -3.27 -4.17 2.30
C ALA A 437 -1.84 -4.63 2.57
N HIS A 438 -0.85 -3.72 2.49
CA HIS A 438 0.59 -4.01 2.42
C HIS A 438 1.01 -4.79 1.16
N ALA A 439 0.26 -5.82 0.80
CA ALA A 439 0.37 -6.56 -0.45
C ALA A 439 -0.95 -7.27 -0.77
N LEU A 440 -1.25 -7.43 -2.06
CA LEU A 440 -2.36 -8.27 -2.53
C LEU A 440 -1.82 -9.46 -3.32
N GLU A 441 -1.96 -10.66 -2.76
CA GLU A 441 -1.29 -11.86 -3.27
C GLU A 441 -1.71 -12.24 -4.69
N LYS A 442 -2.93 -11.86 -5.13
CA LYS A 442 -3.41 -12.08 -6.50
C LYS A 442 -2.47 -11.52 -7.57
N THR A 443 -1.77 -10.41 -7.26
CA THR A 443 -0.80 -9.81 -8.19
C THR A 443 0.60 -10.38 -8.06
N LYS A 444 0.93 -10.98 -6.92
CA LYS A 444 2.24 -11.60 -6.66
C LYS A 444 2.33 -13.03 -7.21
N TYR A 445 1.18 -13.69 -7.33
CA TYR A 445 1.05 -15.00 -7.96
C TYR A 445 0.22 -14.83 -9.24
N PRO A 446 0.85 -14.61 -10.41
CA PRO A 446 0.15 -14.46 -11.67
C PRO A 446 -0.81 -15.63 -11.94
N ASP A 447 -1.97 -15.31 -12.48
CA ASP A 447 -3.03 -16.28 -12.83
C ASP A 447 -3.50 -17.16 -11.65
N SER A 448 -3.20 -16.75 -10.41
CA SER A 448 -3.65 -17.45 -9.20
C SER A 448 -5.15 -17.39 -8.99
N ASP A 449 -5.85 -16.47 -9.63
CA ASP A 449 -7.31 -16.44 -9.66
C ASP A 449 -7.88 -17.50 -10.61
N ILE A 450 -7.51 -17.48 -11.90
CA ILE A 450 -8.02 -18.43 -12.88
C ILE A 450 -7.57 -19.87 -12.58
N TYR A 451 -6.36 -20.07 -12.06
CA TYR A 451 -5.82 -21.38 -11.69
C TYR A 451 -5.87 -21.67 -10.19
N TRP A 452 -6.72 -20.96 -9.43
CA TRP A 452 -6.77 -21.03 -7.96
C TRP A 452 -6.82 -22.46 -7.41
N LYS A 453 -7.55 -23.38 -8.06
CA LYS A 453 -7.66 -24.80 -7.64
C LYS A 453 -6.29 -25.47 -7.48
N LYS A 454 -5.29 -25.11 -8.29
CA LYS A 454 -3.91 -25.65 -8.20
C LYS A 454 -3.12 -25.07 -7.03
N PHE A 455 -3.48 -23.86 -6.61
CA PHE A 455 -2.84 -23.15 -5.51
C PHE A 455 -3.53 -23.40 -4.17
N ASP A 456 -4.80 -23.83 -4.18
CA ASP A 456 -5.63 -23.80 -2.99
C ASP A 456 -5.19 -24.77 -1.90
N ASP A 457 -4.64 -25.94 -2.26
CA ASP A 457 -4.11 -26.90 -1.28
C ASP A 457 -2.92 -26.37 -0.46
N LYS A 458 -2.20 -25.36 -0.99
CA LYS A 458 -0.98 -24.82 -0.38
C LYS A 458 -1.16 -23.39 0.16
N TYR A 459 -1.91 -22.56 -0.55
CA TYR A 459 -1.99 -21.11 -0.28
C TYR A 459 -3.40 -20.68 0.14
N HIS A 460 -4.41 -21.54 -0.03
CA HIS A 460 -5.81 -21.25 0.32
C HIS A 460 -6.30 -19.90 -0.24
N PHE A 461 -5.95 -19.60 -1.50
CA PHE A 461 -6.30 -18.34 -2.16
C PHE A 461 -7.81 -18.14 -2.30
N SER A 462 -8.61 -19.21 -2.33
CA SER A 462 -10.06 -19.10 -2.26
C SER A 462 -10.52 -18.34 -1.01
N CYS A 463 -9.94 -18.64 0.15
CA CYS A 463 -10.22 -17.92 1.40
C CYS A 463 -9.66 -16.50 1.36
N GLN A 464 -8.40 -16.35 0.92
CA GLN A 464 -7.73 -15.06 0.92
C GLN A 464 -8.40 -14.03 0.02
N PHE A 465 -8.68 -14.36 -1.24
CA PHE A 465 -9.32 -13.43 -2.18
C PHE A 465 -10.75 -13.08 -1.76
N THR A 466 -11.46 -14.03 -1.14
CA THR A 466 -12.77 -13.77 -0.53
C THR A 466 -12.65 -12.76 0.63
N ALA A 467 -11.66 -12.93 1.51
CA ALA A 467 -11.40 -12.02 2.63
C ALA A 467 -10.98 -10.61 2.14
N ASP A 468 -10.18 -10.55 1.08
CA ASP A 468 -9.73 -9.30 0.47
C ASP A 468 -10.93 -8.52 -0.10
N VAL A 469 -11.78 -9.15 -0.93
CA VAL A 469 -12.99 -8.51 -1.50
C VAL A 469 -13.95 -8.05 -0.41
N LEU A 470 -14.13 -8.85 0.66
CA LEU A 470 -14.94 -8.48 1.82
C LEU A 470 -14.40 -7.21 2.49
N ALA A 471 -13.11 -7.20 2.81
CA ALA A 471 -12.52 -6.10 3.55
C ALA A 471 -12.40 -4.81 2.73
N MET A 472 -12.08 -4.91 1.43
CA MET A 472 -12.04 -3.76 0.50
C MET A 472 -13.38 -3.01 0.47
N ASN A 473 -14.48 -3.75 0.47
CA ASN A 473 -15.81 -3.17 0.39
C ASN A 473 -16.39 -2.78 1.75
N ASN A 474 -15.95 -3.41 2.84
CA ASN A 474 -16.38 -3.06 4.20
C ASN A 474 -15.67 -1.81 4.77
N ALA A 475 -14.44 -1.52 4.33
CA ALA A 475 -13.65 -0.41 4.83
C ALA A 475 -14.34 0.96 4.64
N ASP A 476 -14.26 1.83 5.65
CA ASP A 476 -14.72 3.21 5.50
C ASP A 476 -13.77 4.01 4.60
N PHE A 477 -12.47 3.75 4.73
CA PHE A 477 -11.41 4.20 3.81
C PHE A 477 -10.24 3.23 3.75
N ILE A 478 -9.46 3.32 2.67
CA ILE A 478 -8.31 2.47 2.39
C ILE A 478 -7.08 3.36 2.29
N ILE A 479 -6.00 2.98 2.98
CA ILE A 479 -4.70 3.61 2.82
C ILE A 479 -3.80 2.73 1.94
N THR A 480 -3.20 3.35 0.94
CA THR A 480 -2.12 2.76 0.13
C THR A 480 -0.84 3.57 0.28
N SER A 481 0.30 2.95 0.02
CA SER A 481 1.60 3.62 0.08
C SER A 481 1.91 4.42 -1.19
N THR A 482 1.34 3.98 -2.33
CA THR A 482 1.59 4.52 -3.68
C THR A 482 0.32 4.58 -4.52
N TYR A 483 0.37 5.35 -5.61
CA TYR A 483 -0.65 5.33 -6.66
C TYR A 483 -0.65 4.00 -7.41
N GLN A 484 0.53 3.44 -7.67
CA GLN A 484 0.77 2.15 -8.31
C GLN A 484 0.00 1.01 -7.62
N GLU A 485 -0.03 1.02 -6.28
CA GLU A 485 -0.78 0.04 -5.49
C GLU A 485 -2.27 0.06 -5.86
N ILE A 486 -2.85 1.23 -6.15
CA ILE A 486 -4.26 1.36 -6.53
C ILE A 486 -4.44 1.04 -8.02
N ALA A 487 -3.82 1.84 -8.90
CA ALA A 487 -4.13 1.90 -10.32
C ALA A 487 -2.90 1.76 -11.23
N GLY A 488 -1.79 1.24 -10.70
CA GLY A 488 -0.65 0.88 -11.52
C GLY A 488 -0.03 2.05 -12.28
N THR A 489 0.55 1.75 -13.44
CA THR A 489 1.10 2.75 -14.35
C THR A 489 0.16 2.91 -15.55
N LYS A 490 0.61 3.63 -16.58
CA LYS A 490 -0.11 3.67 -17.86
C LYS A 490 -0.16 2.28 -18.52
N THR A 491 0.88 1.46 -18.37
CA THR A 491 1.05 0.18 -19.09
C THR A 491 0.88 -1.05 -18.20
N THR A 492 0.90 -0.89 -16.89
CA THR A 492 0.73 -1.99 -15.92
C THR A 492 -0.49 -1.76 -15.04
N VAL A 493 -1.24 -2.82 -14.75
CA VAL A 493 -2.39 -2.79 -13.84
C VAL A 493 -1.96 -2.57 -12.38
N GLY A 494 -2.78 -1.85 -11.61
CA GLY A 494 -2.59 -1.70 -10.15
C GLY A 494 -2.97 -2.94 -9.36
N GLN A 495 -2.54 -3.01 -8.09
CA GLN A 495 -2.86 -4.15 -7.23
C GLN A 495 -4.38 -4.21 -6.96
N TYR A 496 -4.96 -3.11 -6.47
CA TYR A 496 -6.41 -3.04 -6.26
C TYR A 496 -7.18 -3.09 -7.59
N GLU A 497 -6.72 -2.42 -8.64
CA GLU A 497 -7.34 -2.46 -9.96
C GLU A 497 -7.47 -3.88 -10.52
N SER A 498 -6.50 -4.76 -10.26
CA SER A 498 -6.59 -6.16 -10.67
C SER A 498 -7.75 -6.92 -9.99
N HIS A 499 -8.35 -6.38 -8.93
CA HIS A 499 -9.52 -6.92 -8.24
C HIS A 499 -10.83 -6.27 -8.71
N THR A 500 -10.80 -5.34 -9.67
CA THR A 500 -12.01 -4.78 -10.29
C THR A 500 -12.83 -5.87 -10.97
N ALA A 501 -12.20 -6.70 -11.80
CA ALA A 501 -12.85 -7.82 -12.46
C ALA A 501 -11.93 -9.03 -12.52
N PHE A 502 -12.39 -10.18 -11.99
CA PHE A 502 -11.66 -11.44 -12.05
C PHE A 502 -12.60 -12.62 -11.79
N THR A 503 -12.13 -13.85 -11.99
CA THR A 503 -12.94 -15.05 -11.76
C THR A 503 -12.14 -16.15 -11.09
N LEU A 504 -12.82 -16.92 -10.24
CA LEU A 504 -12.32 -18.17 -9.65
C LEU A 504 -13.16 -19.30 -10.26
N PRO A 505 -12.74 -19.90 -11.39
CA PRO A 505 -13.54 -20.88 -12.12
C PRO A 505 -14.06 -21.99 -11.20
N GLY A 506 -15.36 -22.26 -11.27
CA GLY A 506 -16.04 -23.23 -10.40
C GLY A 506 -16.38 -22.75 -8.98
N LEU A 507 -16.10 -21.49 -8.61
CA LEU A 507 -16.40 -20.96 -7.27
C LEU A 507 -17.32 -19.72 -7.28
N TYR A 508 -16.88 -18.62 -7.90
CA TYR A 508 -17.66 -17.41 -8.17
C TYR A 508 -16.90 -16.50 -9.15
N ARG A 509 -17.62 -15.55 -9.74
CA ARG A 509 -17.10 -14.50 -10.62
C ARG A 509 -17.21 -13.15 -9.95
N VAL A 510 -16.21 -12.29 -10.09
CA VAL A 510 -16.22 -10.91 -9.61
C VAL A 510 -16.32 -9.99 -10.81
N VAL A 511 -17.51 -9.45 -11.04
CA VAL A 511 -17.81 -8.58 -12.19
C VAL A 511 -17.39 -7.14 -11.88
N HIS A 512 -17.64 -6.69 -10.65
CA HIS A 512 -17.16 -5.40 -10.16
C HIS A 512 -16.83 -5.53 -8.68
N GLY A 513 -15.57 -5.88 -8.37
CA GLY A 513 -15.07 -6.13 -7.01
C GLY A 513 -14.64 -4.88 -6.26
N ILE A 514 -14.00 -3.94 -6.97
CA ILE A 514 -13.55 -2.65 -6.43
C ILE A 514 -13.38 -1.65 -7.57
N ASP A 515 -13.63 -0.37 -7.28
CA ASP A 515 -13.40 0.73 -8.23
C ASP A 515 -12.19 1.55 -7.79
N VAL A 516 -11.20 1.70 -8.67
CA VAL A 516 -10.01 2.53 -8.38
C VAL A 516 -10.35 4.02 -8.19
N PHE A 517 -11.50 4.46 -8.69
CA PHE A 517 -12.00 5.81 -8.50
C PHE A 517 -12.76 5.98 -7.18
N ASP A 518 -12.96 4.93 -6.39
CA ASP A 518 -13.71 5.03 -5.14
C ASP A 518 -13.10 6.11 -4.22
N PRO A 519 -13.89 7.09 -3.75
CA PRO A 519 -13.41 8.12 -2.84
C PRO A 519 -12.89 7.60 -1.51
N LYS A 520 -12.98 6.30 -1.22
CA LYS A 520 -12.38 5.68 -0.03
C LYS A 520 -10.85 5.51 -0.15
N PHE A 521 -10.28 5.52 -1.35
CA PHE A 521 -8.82 5.38 -1.54
C PHE A 521 -8.04 6.65 -1.21
N ASN A 522 -7.03 6.51 -0.34
CA ASN A 522 -6.12 7.58 0.04
C ASN A 522 -4.66 7.10 0.04
N ILE A 523 -3.81 7.74 -0.75
CA ILE A 523 -2.37 7.42 -0.76
C ILE A 523 -1.73 8.12 0.42
N VAL A 524 -1.37 7.42 1.50
CA VAL A 524 -0.64 7.98 2.64
C VAL A 524 0.69 7.25 2.75
N SER A 525 1.72 7.83 2.12
CA SER A 525 3.02 7.18 2.02
C SER A 525 3.73 7.14 3.38
N PRO A 526 4.32 5.99 3.77
CA PRO A 526 5.09 5.87 5.01
C PRO A 526 6.45 6.59 4.88
N GLY A 527 7.16 6.66 6.01
CA GLY A 527 8.52 7.21 6.05
C GLY A 527 9.54 6.24 6.65
N ALA A 528 10.74 6.75 6.92
CA ALA A 528 11.75 6.10 7.74
C ALA A 528 11.74 6.67 9.16
N ASP A 529 12.11 5.86 10.16
CA ASP A 529 12.30 6.33 11.53
C ASP A 529 13.48 7.31 11.59
N MET A 530 13.17 8.60 11.80
CA MET A 530 14.16 9.69 11.79
C MET A 530 15.14 9.64 12.96
N ALA A 531 14.90 8.82 13.98
CA ALA A 531 15.87 8.56 15.05
C ALA A 531 16.94 7.55 14.61
N ILE A 532 16.61 6.66 13.65
CA ILE A 532 17.51 5.63 13.12
C ILE A 532 18.19 6.11 11.85
N TYR A 533 17.41 6.65 10.92
CA TYR A 533 17.83 7.12 9.60
C TYR A 533 17.76 8.64 9.60
N PHE A 534 18.90 9.29 9.43
CA PHE A 534 19.03 10.74 9.42
C PHE A 534 20.24 11.12 8.55
N PRO A 535 20.34 12.38 8.10
CA PRO A 535 21.37 12.81 7.17
C PRO A 535 22.78 12.48 7.68
N TYR A 536 23.63 11.93 6.81
CA TYR A 536 25.04 11.63 7.12
C TYR A 536 25.83 12.87 7.59
N SER A 537 25.36 14.07 7.23
CA SER A 537 25.93 15.37 7.59
C SER A 537 25.70 15.76 9.05
N ASP A 538 24.75 15.14 9.77
CA ASP A 538 24.49 15.41 11.19
C ASP A 538 25.52 14.70 12.08
N GLN A 539 26.71 15.30 12.18
CA GLN A 539 27.88 14.73 12.87
C GLN A 539 27.63 14.45 14.36
N GLN A 540 26.73 15.19 15.01
CA GLN A 540 26.46 15.03 16.44
C GLN A 540 25.67 13.76 16.76
N LYS A 541 24.86 13.27 15.82
CA LYS A 541 24.06 12.06 16.00
C LYS A 541 24.76 10.79 15.52
N ARG A 542 25.92 10.89 14.85
CA ARG A 542 26.64 9.74 14.28
C ARG A 542 27.01 8.73 15.36
N LEU A 543 26.77 7.45 15.06
CA LEU A 543 27.07 6.34 15.98
C LEU A 543 28.51 5.85 15.78
N THR A 544 29.49 6.72 16.03
CA THR A 544 30.91 6.47 15.73
C THR A 544 31.49 5.26 16.46
N ALA A 545 30.93 4.87 17.61
CA ALA A 545 31.29 3.65 18.33
C ALA A 545 31.07 2.37 17.49
N LEU A 546 30.20 2.41 16.48
CA LEU A 546 29.94 1.27 15.59
C LEU A 546 30.92 1.21 14.41
N HIS A 547 31.71 2.26 14.15
CA HIS A 547 32.58 2.36 12.96
C HIS A 547 33.59 1.22 12.88
N GLY A 548 34.24 0.85 13.99
CA GLY A 548 35.17 -0.30 13.98
C GLY A 548 34.51 -1.63 13.57
N SER A 549 33.25 -1.84 13.94
CA SER A 549 32.50 -3.05 13.54
C SER A 549 32.08 -3.00 12.07
N ILE A 550 31.74 -1.82 11.56
CA ILE A 550 31.37 -1.58 10.16
C ILE A 550 32.60 -1.72 9.26
N GLU A 551 33.72 -1.11 9.65
CA GLU A 551 34.99 -1.21 8.92
C GLU A 551 35.50 -2.64 8.85
N LYS A 552 35.37 -3.41 9.94
CA LYS A 552 35.68 -4.84 9.93
C LYS A 552 34.80 -5.56 8.90
N MET A 553 33.49 -5.40 8.98
CA MET A 553 32.55 -6.03 8.06
C MET A 553 32.80 -5.66 6.57
N LEU A 554 33.16 -4.40 6.31
CA LEU A 554 33.41 -3.90 4.94
C LEU A 554 34.80 -4.25 4.42
N TYR A 555 35.84 -4.27 5.27
CA TYR A 555 37.24 -4.24 4.83
C TYR A 555 38.16 -5.32 5.41
N ASP A 556 37.69 -6.17 6.32
CA ASP A 556 38.45 -7.33 6.80
C ASP A 556 38.62 -8.38 5.69
N PRO A 557 39.84 -8.71 5.25
CA PRO A 557 40.04 -9.64 4.15
C PRO A 557 39.70 -11.10 4.51
N GLU A 558 39.58 -11.44 5.80
CA GLU A 558 39.28 -12.81 6.22
C GLU A 558 37.80 -13.14 5.95
N PRO A 559 37.51 -14.19 5.14
CA PRO A 559 36.14 -14.63 4.92
C PRO A 559 35.56 -15.25 6.19
N THR A 560 34.30 -14.98 6.46
CA THR A 560 33.57 -15.51 7.60
C THR A 560 32.20 -16.04 7.17
N ASP A 561 31.46 -16.57 8.13
CA ASP A 561 30.06 -16.92 7.94
C ASP A 561 29.14 -15.71 7.72
N GLU A 562 29.62 -14.49 7.98
CA GLU A 562 28.88 -13.23 7.85
C GLU A 562 29.25 -12.41 6.61
N TRP A 563 30.43 -12.62 6.02
CA TRP A 563 30.84 -11.93 4.79
C TRP A 563 31.90 -12.70 3.99
N ILE A 564 31.86 -12.54 2.66
CA ILE A 564 32.89 -13.03 1.72
C ILE A 564 33.22 -11.99 0.64
N GLY A 565 34.27 -12.26 -0.14
CA GLY A 565 34.87 -11.31 -1.09
C GLY A 565 35.71 -10.26 -0.36
N THR A 566 36.47 -9.45 -1.09
CA THR A 566 37.39 -8.45 -0.52
C THR A 566 37.29 -7.11 -1.27
N LEU A 567 37.60 -6.01 -0.58
CA LEU A 567 37.73 -4.68 -1.17
C LEU A 567 39.19 -4.23 -1.05
N THR A 568 39.92 -4.26 -2.17
CA THR A 568 41.36 -3.93 -2.20
C THR A 568 41.63 -2.44 -2.11
N ASP A 569 40.85 -1.62 -2.81
CA ASP A 569 40.97 -0.16 -2.78
C ASP A 569 39.87 0.45 -1.89
N LYS A 570 40.25 0.82 -0.66
CA LYS A 570 39.34 1.43 0.32
C LYS A 570 39.00 2.90 0.00
N SER A 571 39.69 3.53 -0.95
CA SER A 571 39.46 4.94 -1.32
C SER A 571 38.32 5.12 -2.31
N LYS A 572 37.93 4.04 -3.01
CA LYS A 572 36.82 4.06 -3.95
C LYS A 572 35.47 4.27 -3.24
N PRO A 573 34.55 5.03 -3.84
CA PRO A 573 33.16 5.05 -3.43
C PRO A 573 32.54 3.65 -3.47
N ILE A 574 31.52 3.44 -2.65
CA ILE A 574 30.80 2.18 -2.57
C ILE A 574 29.41 2.30 -3.22
N ILE A 575 29.12 1.45 -4.19
CA ILE A 575 27.74 1.09 -4.52
C ILE A 575 27.26 0.11 -3.46
N PHE A 576 26.17 0.46 -2.77
CA PHE A 576 25.59 -0.33 -1.70
C PHE A 576 24.18 -0.79 -2.10
N SER A 577 23.87 -2.06 -1.82
CA SER A 577 22.50 -2.58 -1.89
C SER A 577 22.20 -3.46 -0.70
N MET A 578 20.98 -3.38 -0.19
CA MET A 578 20.51 -4.19 0.93
C MET A 578 19.06 -4.61 0.71
N ALA A 579 18.80 -5.92 0.63
CA ALA A 579 17.46 -6.50 0.67
C ALA A 579 17.53 -8.00 1.01
N ARG A 580 16.37 -8.67 0.99
CA ARG A 580 16.33 -10.13 0.97
C ARG A 580 16.92 -10.66 -0.34
N LEU A 581 17.42 -11.89 -0.30
CA LEU A 581 17.93 -12.58 -1.47
C LEU A 581 16.82 -13.47 -2.04
N ASP A 582 16.08 -12.93 -3.00
CA ASP A 582 15.03 -13.63 -3.75
C ASP A 582 15.07 -13.18 -5.22
N GLN A 583 14.41 -13.94 -6.11
CA GLN A 583 14.49 -13.68 -7.56
C GLN A 583 13.93 -12.30 -7.94
N VAL A 584 12.89 -11.83 -7.23
CA VAL A 584 12.25 -10.54 -7.50
C VAL A 584 13.14 -9.38 -7.11
N LYS A 585 13.88 -9.48 -6.00
CA LYS A 585 14.86 -8.46 -5.56
C LYS A 585 16.06 -8.36 -6.48
N ASN A 586 16.37 -9.40 -7.28
CA ASN A 586 17.33 -9.36 -8.38
C ASN A 586 18.74 -8.86 -7.96
N MET A 587 19.19 -9.26 -6.76
CA MET A 587 20.53 -8.89 -6.27
C MET A 587 21.64 -9.50 -7.13
N THR A 588 21.44 -10.73 -7.61
CA THR A 588 22.35 -11.37 -8.56
C THR A 588 22.43 -10.62 -9.89
N GLY A 589 21.33 -10.04 -10.37
CA GLY A 589 21.33 -9.20 -11.57
C GLY A 589 22.19 -7.94 -11.43
N LEU A 590 22.18 -7.30 -10.25
CA LEU A 590 23.08 -6.18 -9.96
C LEU A 590 24.55 -6.61 -9.97
N VAL A 591 24.87 -7.77 -9.37
CA VAL A 591 26.23 -8.31 -9.37
C VAL A 591 26.71 -8.63 -10.79
N GLU A 592 25.85 -9.21 -11.62
CA GLU A 592 26.15 -9.46 -13.03
C GLU A 592 26.36 -8.16 -13.83
N CYS A 593 25.46 -7.20 -13.65
CA CYS A 593 25.52 -5.85 -14.23
C CYS A 593 26.86 -5.15 -13.91
N TYR A 594 27.25 -5.15 -12.64
CA TYR A 594 28.54 -4.62 -12.21
C TYR A 594 29.72 -5.42 -12.77
N GLY A 595 29.64 -6.76 -12.76
CA GLY A 595 30.70 -7.64 -13.24
C GLY A 595 31.05 -7.46 -14.71
N LYS A 596 30.05 -7.18 -15.56
CA LYS A 596 30.20 -6.94 -17.00
C LYS A 596 30.80 -5.57 -17.32
N ASN A 597 30.58 -4.56 -16.50
CA ASN A 597 30.95 -3.18 -16.82
C ASN A 597 32.32 -2.79 -16.22
N ALA A 598 33.38 -2.89 -17.02
CA ALA A 598 34.74 -2.56 -16.60
C ALA A 598 34.92 -1.08 -16.19
N LYS A 599 34.19 -0.15 -16.83
CA LYS A 599 34.20 1.28 -16.50
C LYS A 599 33.70 1.51 -15.08
N LEU A 600 32.56 0.90 -14.74
CA LEU A 600 31.96 0.98 -13.40
C LEU A 600 32.88 0.38 -12.33
N ARG A 601 33.43 -0.83 -12.56
CA ARG A 601 34.40 -1.47 -11.65
C ARG A 601 35.68 -0.64 -11.44
N GLY A 602 36.08 0.13 -12.45
CA GLY A 602 37.20 1.06 -12.36
C GLY A 602 36.95 2.20 -11.37
N LEU A 603 35.70 2.65 -11.25
CA LEU A 603 35.32 3.83 -10.48
C LEU A 603 34.94 3.54 -9.03
N VAL A 604 34.27 2.41 -8.77
CA VAL A 604 33.64 2.12 -7.47
C VAL A 604 33.83 0.67 -7.03
N ASN A 605 33.59 0.41 -5.74
CA ASN A 605 33.42 -0.93 -5.18
C ASN A 605 31.94 -1.30 -5.11
N LEU A 606 31.61 -2.59 -5.11
CA LEU A 606 30.24 -3.08 -4.89
C LEU A 606 30.13 -3.80 -3.54
N VAL A 607 29.14 -3.41 -2.73
CA VAL A 607 28.79 -4.06 -1.46
C VAL A 607 27.31 -4.47 -1.51
N VAL A 608 27.05 -5.76 -1.34
CA VAL A 608 25.68 -6.31 -1.30
C VAL A 608 25.44 -6.95 0.06
N VAL A 609 24.39 -6.53 0.75
CA VAL A 609 23.87 -7.14 1.98
C VAL A 609 22.61 -7.91 1.64
N ALA A 610 22.71 -9.24 1.52
CA ALA A 610 21.56 -10.07 1.13
C ALA A 610 21.72 -11.52 1.57
N GLY A 611 20.65 -12.09 2.13
CA GLY A 611 20.52 -13.52 2.43
C GLY A 611 21.62 -14.15 3.28
N TYR A 612 21.70 -15.48 3.24
CA TYR A 612 22.84 -16.25 3.76
C TYR A 612 23.91 -16.45 2.68
N ILE A 613 25.15 -16.74 3.08
CA ILE A 613 26.25 -17.06 2.13
C ILE A 613 26.31 -18.56 1.82
N ASP A 614 25.84 -19.42 2.73
CA ASP A 614 25.84 -20.87 2.61
C ASP A 614 24.42 -21.40 2.37
N VAL A 615 24.23 -22.16 1.30
CA VAL A 615 22.97 -22.84 0.95
C VAL A 615 22.43 -23.68 2.09
N LYS A 616 23.30 -24.27 2.92
CA LYS A 616 22.90 -25.13 4.05
C LYS A 616 22.18 -24.39 5.17
N LYS A 617 22.33 -23.06 5.22
CA LYS A 617 21.68 -22.21 6.23
C LYS A 617 20.29 -21.73 5.79
N SER A 618 20.00 -21.78 4.49
CA SER A 618 18.67 -21.47 3.98
C SER A 618 17.80 -22.71 3.88
N LYS A 619 16.50 -22.51 4.08
CA LYS A 619 15.44 -23.49 3.78
C LYS A 619 14.53 -23.01 2.65
N ASP A 620 14.76 -21.80 2.15
CA ASP A 620 14.02 -21.19 1.07
C ASP A 620 14.65 -21.55 -0.27
N ARG A 621 13.84 -22.05 -1.21
CA ARG A 621 14.35 -22.57 -2.48
C ARG A 621 14.88 -21.46 -3.39
N GLU A 622 14.19 -20.32 -3.42
CA GLU A 622 14.62 -19.17 -4.23
C GLU A 622 15.92 -18.58 -3.69
N GLU A 623 16.05 -18.45 -2.37
CA GLU A 623 17.29 -18.00 -1.75
C GLU A 623 18.44 -18.97 -2.03
N ILE A 624 18.22 -20.29 -1.95
CA ILE A 624 19.26 -21.29 -2.28
C ILE A 624 19.76 -21.11 -3.73
N GLU A 625 18.85 -21.00 -4.70
CA GLU A 625 19.20 -20.79 -6.11
C GLU A 625 19.98 -19.48 -6.32
N GLU A 626 19.54 -18.40 -5.68
CA GLU A 626 20.22 -17.10 -5.77
C GLU A 626 21.58 -17.10 -5.05
N ILE A 627 21.77 -17.86 -3.97
CA ILE A 627 23.07 -18.09 -3.32
C ILE A 627 24.03 -18.76 -4.30
N GLU A 628 23.61 -19.84 -4.95
CA GLU A 628 24.43 -20.57 -5.93
C GLU A 628 24.85 -19.64 -7.07
N LYS A 629 23.89 -18.88 -7.62
CA LYS A 629 24.13 -17.88 -8.66
C LYS A 629 25.08 -16.77 -8.23
N MET A 630 24.98 -16.25 -6.99
CA MET A 630 25.95 -15.27 -6.45
C MET A 630 27.38 -15.81 -6.48
N HIS A 631 27.59 -17.04 -6.00
CA HIS A 631 28.90 -17.70 -6.01
C HIS A 631 29.45 -17.92 -7.43
N GLU A 632 28.58 -18.30 -8.37
CA GLU A 632 28.94 -18.44 -9.78
C GLU A 632 29.37 -17.11 -10.39
N LEU A 633 28.61 -16.03 -10.16
CA LEU A 633 28.92 -14.70 -10.68
C LEU A 633 30.24 -14.16 -10.13
N MET A 634 30.51 -14.35 -8.84
CA MET A 634 31.78 -13.98 -8.22
C MET A 634 32.98 -14.64 -8.93
N LYS A 635 32.87 -15.93 -9.24
CA LYS A 635 33.91 -16.69 -9.96
C LYS A 635 34.02 -16.27 -11.42
N LYS A 636 32.88 -16.21 -12.13
CA LYS A 636 32.77 -15.87 -13.56
C LYS A 636 33.39 -14.51 -13.88
N TYR A 637 33.07 -13.50 -13.08
CA TYR A 637 33.52 -12.12 -13.30
C TYR A 637 34.80 -11.74 -12.53
N LYS A 638 35.37 -12.68 -11.76
CA LYS A 638 36.57 -12.49 -10.92
C LYS A 638 36.43 -11.22 -10.08
N LEU A 639 35.41 -11.21 -9.22
CA LEU A 639 35.00 -10.01 -8.47
C LEU A 639 35.82 -9.77 -7.19
N ASP A 640 36.70 -10.70 -6.82
CA ASP A 640 37.55 -10.54 -5.65
C ASP A 640 38.42 -9.27 -5.76
N GLY A 641 38.51 -8.53 -4.66
CA GLY A 641 39.15 -7.23 -4.58
C GLY A 641 38.25 -6.04 -4.95
N GLN A 642 37.07 -6.22 -5.54
CA GLN A 642 36.14 -5.13 -5.86
C GLN A 642 34.69 -5.38 -5.41
N PHE A 643 34.43 -6.53 -4.78
CA PHE A 643 33.09 -6.94 -4.36
C PHE A 643 33.10 -7.51 -2.95
N ARG A 644 32.14 -7.09 -2.15
CA ARG A 644 31.87 -7.63 -0.81
C ARG A 644 30.42 -8.09 -0.72
N TRP A 645 30.21 -9.33 -0.32
CA TRP A 645 28.90 -9.88 0.02
C TRP A 645 28.80 -10.09 1.52
N ILE A 646 27.79 -9.51 2.16
CA ILE A 646 27.52 -9.56 3.59
C ILE A 646 26.15 -10.21 3.81
N THR A 647 26.01 -11.02 4.85
CA THR A 647 24.73 -11.62 5.22
C THR A 647 23.70 -10.59 5.68
N ALA A 648 22.43 -10.97 5.62
CA ALA A 648 21.31 -10.11 6.05
C ALA A 648 21.52 -9.50 7.45
N GLN A 649 21.27 -8.20 7.57
CA GLN A 649 21.51 -7.43 8.80
C GLN A 649 20.19 -7.13 9.53
N THR A 650 20.09 -7.54 10.79
CA THR A 650 18.85 -7.39 11.60
C THR A 650 18.86 -6.18 12.54
N ASN A 651 20.02 -5.57 12.79
CA ASN A 651 20.15 -4.42 13.70
C ASN A 651 19.93 -3.09 12.95
N ARG A 652 18.73 -2.51 13.06
CA ARG A 652 18.36 -1.25 12.40
C ARG A 652 19.28 -0.08 12.75
N ALA A 653 19.74 0.04 13.99
CA ALA A 653 20.64 1.13 14.40
C ALA A 653 22.00 1.05 13.69
N ARG A 654 22.57 -0.16 13.60
CA ARG A 654 23.78 -0.40 12.81
C ARG A 654 23.54 -0.18 11.31
N ASN A 655 22.38 -0.59 10.79
CA ASN A 655 22.03 -0.39 9.39
C ASN A 655 21.94 1.11 9.04
N GLY A 656 21.31 1.93 9.91
CA GLY A 656 21.27 3.38 9.75
C GLY A 656 22.67 3.99 9.68
N GLU A 657 23.59 3.55 10.56
CA GLU A 657 24.97 4.02 10.52
C GLU A 657 25.73 3.50 9.29
N LEU A 658 25.45 2.29 8.81
CA LEU A 658 26.01 1.75 7.58
C LEU A 658 25.63 2.62 6.38
N TYR A 659 24.36 2.98 6.19
CA TYR A 659 23.95 3.91 5.11
C TYR A 659 24.73 5.24 5.15
N ARG A 660 24.88 5.84 6.35
CA ARG A 660 25.65 7.07 6.54
C ARG A 660 27.15 6.88 6.28
N TYR A 661 27.70 5.75 6.67
CA TYR A 661 29.09 5.39 6.39
C TYR A 661 29.34 5.27 4.88
N ILE A 662 28.41 4.65 4.13
CA ILE A 662 28.49 4.61 2.67
C ILE A 662 28.42 6.03 2.07
N ALA A 663 27.57 6.91 2.60
CA ALA A 663 27.51 8.31 2.18
C ALA A 663 28.83 9.08 2.43
N ASP A 664 29.57 8.75 3.49
CA ASP A 664 30.91 9.32 3.73
C ASP A 664 31.86 8.99 2.58
N THR A 665 31.81 7.76 2.04
CA THR A 665 32.59 7.32 0.87
C THR A 665 32.19 7.98 -0.46
N LYS A 666 31.16 8.86 -0.46
CA LYS A 666 30.53 9.42 -1.68
C LYS A 666 29.97 8.33 -2.59
N GLY A 667 29.48 7.25 -1.97
CA GLY A 667 28.86 6.12 -2.62
C GLY A 667 27.43 6.39 -3.11
N ALA A 668 26.73 5.34 -3.51
CA ALA A 668 25.32 5.39 -3.90
C ALA A 668 24.58 4.12 -3.45
N PHE A 669 23.26 4.22 -3.26
CA PHE A 669 22.40 3.07 -3.06
C PHE A 669 21.82 2.58 -4.39
N VAL A 670 21.67 1.27 -4.55
CA VAL A 670 21.02 0.67 -5.73
C VAL A 670 19.94 -0.32 -5.30
N GLN A 671 18.72 -0.17 -5.83
CA GLN A 671 17.64 -1.16 -5.73
C GLN A 671 17.33 -1.74 -7.12
N PRO A 672 17.88 -2.93 -7.46
CA PRO A 672 17.78 -3.54 -8.79
C PRO A 672 16.54 -4.44 -9.01
N ALA A 673 15.57 -4.46 -8.09
CA ALA A 673 14.43 -5.37 -8.17
C ALA A 673 13.68 -5.32 -9.50
N PHE A 674 13.25 -6.48 -10.02
CA PHE A 674 12.35 -6.55 -11.18
C PHE A 674 11.03 -5.81 -10.93
N TYR A 675 10.56 -5.85 -9.69
CA TYR A 675 9.44 -5.07 -9.20
C TYR A 675 9.61 -4.77 -7.71
N GLU A 676 9.34 -3.55 -7.29
CA GLU A 676 9.36 -3.16 -5.87
C GLU A 676 8.06 -2.45 -5.51
N ALA A 677 7.25 -3.03 -4.61
CA ALA A 677 5.92 -2.50 -4.29
C ALA A 677 5.96 -1.07 -3.71
N PHE A 678 6.92 -0.80 -2.82
CA PHE A 678 7.17 0.53 -2.27
C PHE A 678 8.67 0.86 -2.26
N GLY A 679 9.45 0.08 -1.51
CA GLY A 679 10.90 0.28 -1.38
C GLY A 679 11.28 1.11 -0.15
N LEU A 680 11.04 0.58 1.06
CA LEU A 680 11.48 1.25 2.30
C LEU A 680 12.99 1.53 2.29
N THR A 681 13.81 0.64 1.72
CA THR A 681 15.26 0.83 1.61
C THR A 681 15.65 2.03 0.74
N VAL A 682 14.83 2.37 -0.27
CA VAL A 682 14.98 3.60 -1.06
C VAL A 682 14.76 4.82 -0.17
N VAL A 683 13.68 4.82 0.63
CA VAL A 683 13.38 5.90 1.59
C VAL A 683 14.48 6.00 2.64
N GLU A 684 14.94 4.89 3.22
CA GLU A 684 16.03 4.85 4.22
C GLU A 684 17.33 5.43 3.67
N ALA A 685 17.74 5.03 2.46
CA ALA A 685 18.94 5.54 1.79
C ALA A 685 18.84 7.05 1.54
N MET A 686 17.73 7.51 0.95
CA MET A 686 17.50 8.94 0.68
C MET A 686 17.44 9.74 1.98
N THR A 687 16.85 9.21 3.05
CA THR A 687 16.79 9.85 4.39
C THR A 687 18.19 10.01 4.99
N CYS A 688 19.11 9.09 4.70
CA CYS A 688 20.51 9.20 5.12
C CYS A 688 21.33 10.15 4.23
N GLY A 689 20.75 10.70 3.16
CA GLY A 689 21.43 11.53 2.17
C GLY A 689 22.30 10.74 1.21
N LEU A 690 22.01 9.46 0.99
CA LEU A 690 22.72 8.62 0.02
C LEU A 690 22.01 8.73 -1.34
N PRO A 691 22.67 9.19 -2.43
CA PRO A 691 22.08 9.17 -3.78
C PRO A 691 21.64 7.76 -4.17
N THR A 692 20.46 7.66 -4.77
CA THR A 692 19.78 6.37 -4.97
C THR A 692 19.46 6.13 -6.45
N PHE A 693 19.79 4.93 -6.92
CA PHE A 693 19.31 4.33 -8.17
C PHE A 693 18.28 3.27 -7.81
N ALA A 694 17.07 3.34 -8.35
CA ALA A 694 16.05 2.34 -8.06
C ALA A 694 15.28 1.92 -9.30
N THR A 695 14.74 0.70 -9.29
CA THR A 695 13.89 0.18 -10.35
C THR A 695 12.78 1.16 -10.75
N CYS A 696 12.54 1.31 -12.06
CA CYS A 696 11.38 2.05 -12.57
C CYS A 696 10.06 1.27 -12.46
N HIS A 697 10.10 0.01 -12.01
CA HIS A 697 8.92 -0.85 -11.91
C HIS A 697 8.43 -0.92 -10.45
N GLY A 698 7.32 -0.24 -10.17
CA GLY A 698 6.67 -0.25 -8.86
C GLY A 698 6.79 1.09 -8.11
N GLY A 699 6.74 1.05 -6.79
CA GLY A 699 6.72 2.22 -5.92
C GLY A 699 7.92 3.18 -6.02
N PRO A 700 9.17 2.72 -6.24
CA PRO A 700 10.30 3.65 -6.40
C PRO A 700 10.17 4.61 -7.57
N ALA A 701 9.37 4.27 -8.59
CA ALA A 701 9.04 5.14 -9.70
C ALA A 701 8.35 6.45 -9.25
N GLU A 702 7.56 6.37 -8.16
CA GLU A 702 6.90 7.54 -7.55
C GLU A 702 7.77 8.23 -6.51
N ILE A 703 8.64 7.49 -5.81
CA ILE A 703 9.50 8.05 -4.76
C ILE A 703 10.54 8.99 -5.35
N ILE A 704 11.23 8.52 -6.40
CA ILE A 704 12.33 9.23 -7.05
C ILE A 704 11.82 10.07 -8.22
N GLU A 705 12.28 11.31 -8.29
CA GLU A 705 12.22 12.13 -9.50
C GLU A 705 13.54 12.00 -10.25
N HIS A 706 13.49 11.34 -11.41
CA HIS A 706 14.68 10.97 -12.20
C HIS A 706 15.57 12.17 -12.52
N GLY A 707 16.85 12.10 -12.16
CA GLY A 707 17.84 13.15 -12.37
C GLY A 707 17.76 14.32 -11.39
N VAL A 708 16.77 14.34 -10.49
CA VAL A 708 16.58 15.38 -9.48
C VAL A 708 16.89 14.84 -8.09
N SER A 709 16.07 13.92 -7.57
CA SER A 709 16.21 13.34 -6.22
C SER A 709 16.85 11.95 -6.21
N GLY A 710 17.19 11.41 -7.38
CA GLY A 710 17.79 10.11 -7.60
C GLY A 710 17.67 9.70 -9.07
N PHE A 711 17.84 8.42 -9.37
CA PHE A 711 17.75 7.90 -10.73
C PHE A 711 16.89 6.64 -10.80
N HIS A 712 16.18 6.49 -11.90
CA HIS A 712 15.50 5.24 -12.24
C HIS A 712 16.42 4.37 -13.10
N ILE A 713 16.42 3.07 -12.82
CA ILE A 713 17.07 2.04 -13.62
C ILE A 713 16.03 1.01 -14.07
N ASP A 714 16.16 0.48 -15.27
CA ASP A 714 15.32 -0.63 -15.72
C ASP A 714 16.09 -1.95 -15.54
N PRO A 715 15.63 -2.86 -14.65
CA PRO A 715 16.28 -4.14 -14.39
C PRO A 715 16.34 -5.06 -15.61
N TYR A 716 15.52 -4.84 -16.64
CA TYR A 716 15.54 -5.60 -17.89
C TYR A 716 16.62 -5.10 -18.87
N TYR A 717 17.23 -3.94 -18.62
CA TYR A 717 18.32 -3.37 -19.43
C TYR A 717 19.57 -3.10 -18.57
N PRO A 718 20.23 -4.16 -18.06
CA PRO A 718 21.33 -4.04 -17.08
C PRO A 718 22.52 -3.24 -17.60
N ASP A 719 22.83 -3.30 -18.90
CA ASP A 719 23.94 -2.53 -19.48
C ASP A 719 23.69 -1.02 -19.45
N GLN A 720 22.42 -0.60 -19.64
CA GLN A 720 22.03 0.81 -19.53
C GLN A 720 22.08 1.28 -18.08
N ALA A 721 21.63 0.44 -17.13
CA ALA A 721 21.74 0.73 -15.71
C ALA A 721 23.22 0.88 -15.28
N ALA A 722 24.11 0.00 -15.75
CA ALA A 722 25.54 0.07 -15.47
C ALA A 722 26.17 1.36 -16.04
N ALA A 723 25.83 1.72 -17.27
CA ALA A 723 26.30 2.94 -17.91
C ALA A 723 25.86 4.19 -17.15
N LEU A 724 24.57 4.26 -16.75
CA LEU A 724 24.03 5.36 -15.97
C LEU A 724 24.75 5.53 -14.62
N MET A 725 25.01 4.43 -13.91
CA MET A 725 25.79 4.45 -12.67
C MET A 725 27.23 4.92 -12.91
N ALA A 726 27.88 4.43 -13.97
CA ALA A 726 29.25 4.84 -14.30
C ALA A 726 29.34 6.33 -14.62
N ASP A 727 28.40 6.85 -15.41
CA ASP A 727 28.33 8.25 -15.79
C ASP A 727 28.05 9.16 -14.59
N PHE A 728 27.24 8.71 -13.62
CA PHE A 728 27.05 9.43 -12.35
C PHE A 728 28.37 9.56 -11.58
N PHE A 729 29.11 8.46 -11.40
CA PHE A 729 30.37 8.50 -10.67
C PHE A 729 31.48 9.26 -11.41
N GLU A 730 31.48 9.26 -12.75
CA GLU A 730 32.37 10.14 -13.53
C GLU A 730 32.05 11.61 -13.31
N LYS A 731 30.77 11.99 -13.40
CA LYS A 731 30.35 13.37 -13.10
C LYS A 731 30.70 13.79 -11.68
N CYS A 732 30.55 12.89 -10.71
CA CYS A 732 30.94 13.18 -9.32
C CYS A 732 32.47 13.33 -9.16
N LYS A 733 33.26 12.64 -9.99
CA LYS A 733 34.72 12.76 -9.99
C LYS A 733 35.17 14.08 -10.63
N GLU A 734 34.47 14.53 -11.68
CA GLU A 734 34.71 15.82 -12.34
C GLU A 734 34.21 17.01 -11.49
N ASP A 735 33.02 16.88 -10.90
CA ASP A 735 32.38 17.86 -10.04
C ASP A 735 31.83 17.18 -8.75
N PRO A 736 32.59 17.22 -7.65
CA PRO A 736 32.15 16.67 -6.36
C PRO A 736 30.86 17.30 -5.82
N SER A 737 30.49 18.50 -6.26
CA SER A 737 29.24 19.15 -5.85
C SER A 737 28.01 18.47 -6.43
N TYR A 738 28.15 17.74 -7.56
CA TYR A 738 27.06 17.01 -8.19
C TYR A 738 26.48 15.92 -7.28
N TRP A 739 27.35 15.17 -6.58
CA TRP A 739 26.91 14.17 -5.60
C TRP A 739 26.06 14.81 -4.51
N LYS A 740 26.52 15.95 -3.98
CA LYS A 740 25.82 16.69 -2.92
C LYS A 740 24.48 17.24 -3.41
N LYS A 741 24.41 17.73 -4.64
CA LYS A 741 23.15 18.20 -5.25
C LYS A 741 22.08 17.11 -5.26
N ILE A 742 22.42 15.89 -5.70
CA ILE A 742 21.49 14.77 -5.71
C ILE A 742 21.14 14.31 -4.28
N SER A 743 22.11 14.29 -3.37
CA SER A 743 21.91 14.00 -1.95
C SER A 743 20.92 14.97 -1.28
N ASP A 744 21.14 16.28 -1.42
CA ASP A 744 20.30 17.33 -0.84
C ASP A 744 18.88 17.30 -1.43
N ALA A 745 18.74 17.07 -2.74
CA ALA A 745 17.44 16.92 -3.40
C ALA A 745 16.71 15.63 -2.95
N GLY A 746 17.43 14.53 -2.73
CA GLY A 746 16.89 13.30 -2.16
C GLY A 746 16.35 13.52 -0.74
N LEU A 747 17.09 14.22 0.11
CA LEU A 747 16.66 14.61 1.46
C LEU A 747 15.40 15.48 1.43
N GLN A 748 15.39 16.51 0.57
CA GLN A 748 14.23 17.38 0.41
C GLN A 748 12.98 16.59 0.00
N ARG A 749 13.12 15.68 -0.98
CA ARG A 749 12.03 14.81 -1.43
C ARG A 749 11.44 13.98 -0.29
N ILE A 750 12.27 13.42 0.59
CA ILE A 750 11.80 12.68 1.77
C ILE A 750 11.04 13.58 2.74
N TYR A 751 11.59 14.74 3.10
CA TYR A 751 10.95 15.63 4.07
C TYR A 751 9.59 16.15 3.60
N GLU A 752 9.40 16.34 2.30
CA GLU A 752 8.14 16.82 1.72
C GLU A 752 7.06 15.74 1.61
N ARG A 753 7.41 14.45 1.53
CA ARG A 753 6.48 13.39 1.09
C ARG A 753 6.47 12.13 1.95
N TYR A 754 7.61 11.72 2.49
CA TYR A 754 7.81 10.36 3.04
C TYR A 754 8.29 10.43 4.50
N THR A 755 7.46 11.03 5.37
CA THR A 755 7.73 11.08 6.81
C THR A 755 6.56 10.55 7.63
N TRP A 756 6.85 9.91 8.75
CA TRP A 756 5.82 9.41 9.66
C TRP A 756 5.00 10.54 10.33
N LYS A 757 5.56 11.76 10.39
CA LYS A 757 4.82 12.94 10.85
C LYS A 757 3.68 13.28 9.89
N ILE A 758 3.97 13.45 8.60
CA ILE A 758 2.94 13.72 7.58
C ILE A 758 1.93 12.56 7.53
N TYR A 759 2.42 11.33 7.67
CA TYR A 759 1.56 10.14 7.73
C TYR A 759 0.53 10.22 8.86
N SER A 760 0.98 10.44 10.09
CA SER A 760 0.09 10.46 11.28
C SER A 760 -0.86 11.65 11.27
N GLU A 761 -0.39 12.84 10.85
CA GLU A 761 -1.25 14.02 10.65
C GLU A 761 -2.38 13.71 9.66
N ARG A 762 -2.04 13.09 8.53
CA ARG A 762 -3.03 12.75 7.51
C ARG A 762 -3.97 11.66 7.98
N LEU A 763 -3.46 10.57 8.58
CA LEU A 763 -4.28 9.47 9.11
C LEU A 763 -5.34 9.97 10.10
N MET A 764 -4.95 10.83 11.04
CA MET A 764 -5.87 11.41 12.02
C MET A 764 -6.93 12.31 11.38
N THR A 765 -6.57 13.07 10.34
CA THR A 765 -7.54 13.86 9.56
C THR A 765 -8.51 12.98 8.79
N LEU A 766 -8.02 11.92 8.14
CA LEU A 766 -8.88 10.94 7.45
C LEU A 766 -9.86 10.29 8.43
N ALA A 767 -9.41 9.87 9.62
CA ALA A 767 -10.28 9.28 10.63
C ALA A 767 -11.44 10.22 11.04
N GLY A 768 -11.18 11.53 11.16
CA GLY A 768 -12.21 12.54 11.41
C GLY A 768 -13.19 12.70 10.24
N VAL A 769 -12.67 12.90 9.02
CA VAL A 769 -13.51 13.11 7.82
C VAL A 769 -14.36 11.89 7.50
N TYR A 770 -13.78 10.68 7.49
CA TYR A 770 -14.53 9.46 7.22
C TYR A 770 -15.43 9.06 8.39
N GLY A 771 -15.09 9.43 9.63
CA GLY A 771 -15.99 9.27 10.77
C GLY A 771 -17.27 10.11 10.61
N PHE A 772 -17.14 11.36 10.20
CA PHE A 772 -18.29 12.20 9.86
C PHE A 772 -19.04 11.67 8.64
N TRP A 773 -18.33 11.27 7.59
CA TRP A 773 -18.95 10.70 6.39
C TRP A 773 -19.78 9.45 6.69
N LYS A 774 -19.23 8.53 7.50
CA LYS A 774 -19.93 7.34 7.97
C LYS A 774 -21.22 7.66 8.70
N TYR A 775 -21.24 8.76 9.47
CA TYR A 775 -22.43 9.24 10.14
C TYR A 775 -23.49 9.71 9.13
N VAL A 776 -23.09 10.51 8.13
CA VAL A 776 -23.99 11.06 7.10
C VAL A 776 -24.50 9.99 6.13
N SER A 777 -23.64 9.06 5.68
CA SER A 777 -23.96 8.07 4.65
C SER A 777 -24.55 6.76 5.21
N LYS A 778 -24.93 6.74 6.49
CA LYS A 778 -25.29 5.50 7.22
C LYS A 778 -26.46 4.73 6.58
N LEU A 779 -27.45 5.45 6.05
CA LEU A 779 -28.63 4.84 5.41
C LEU A 779 -28.28 4.20 4.07
N GLU A 780 -27.46 4.87 3.25
CA GLU A 780 -27.04 4.40 1.93
C GLU A 780 -26.16 3.14 2.02
N ARG A 781 -25.28 3.06 3.02
CA ARG A 781 -24.40 1.89 3.21
C ARG A 781 -25.09 0.65 3.77
N ARG A 782 -26.39 0.72 4.09
CA ARG A 782 -27.12 -0.40 4.72
C ARG A 782 -27.23 -1.61 3.80
N GLU A 783 -27.41 -1.39 2.50
CA GLU A 783 -27.55 -2.45 1.50
C GLU A 783 -26.22 -3.17 1.29
N THR A 784 -25.14 -2.41 1.07
CA THR A 784 -23.76 -2.92 0.97
C THR A 784 -23.40 -3.76 2.20
N ARG A 785 -23.76 -3.28 3.40
CA ARG A 785 -23.52 -4.00 4.65
C ARG A 785 -24.19 -5.37 4.67
N ARG A 786 -25.45 -5.48 4.25
CA ARG A 786 -26.16 -6.78 4.23
C ARG A 786 -25.63 -7.71 3.15
N TYR A 787 -25.23 -7.17 2.00
CA TYR A 787 -24.59 -7.95 0.94
C TYR A 787 -23.28 -8.58 1.41
N LEU A 788 -22.44 -7.80 2.10
CA LEU A 788 -21.19 -8.27 2.70
C LEU A 788 -21.41 -9.29 3.83
N GLU A 789 -22.38 -9.07 4.72
CA GLU A 789 -22.76 -10.04 5.75
C GLU A 789 -23.14 -11.39 5.13
N MET A 790 -23.98 -11.37 4.10
CA MET A 790 -24.40 -12.58 3.39
C MET A 790 -23.20 -13.28 2.73
N PHE A 791 -22.33 -12.52 2.07
CA PHE A 791 -21.13 -13.06 1.42
C PHE A 791 -20.16 -13.69 2.44
N TYR A 792 -19.96 -13.04 3.59
CA TYR A 792 -19.17 -13.61 4.68
C TYR A 792 -19.79 -14.92 5.22
N ILE A 793 -21.07 -14.90 5.57
CA ILE A 793 -21.75 -16.03 6.22
C ILE A 793 -21.86 -17.23 5.29
N LEU A 794 -22.23 -17.01 4.02
CA LEU A 794 -22.56 -18.09 3.08
C LEU A 794 -21.38 -18.52 2.22
N LYS A 795 -20.41 -17.65 1.94
CA LYS A 795 -19.23 -17.99 1.13
C LYS A 795 -17.98 -18.17 1.99
N TYR A 796 -17.54 -17.12 2.70
CA TYR A 796 -16.27 -17.17 3.43
C TYR A 796 -16.27 -18.28 4.50
N ARG A 797 -17.27 -18.33 5.39
CA ARG A 797 -17.36 -19.39 6.42
C ARG A 797 -17.41 -20.81 5.85
N HIS A 798 -17.94 -20.99 4.64
CA HIS A 798 -17.96 -22.30 3.99
C HIS A 798 -16.57 -22.68 3.47
N LEU A 799 -15.87 -21.76 2.81
CA LEU A 799 -14.50 -21.96 2.33
C LEU A 799 -13.55 -22.29 3.47
N VAL A 800 -13.69 -21.59 4.60
CA VAL A 800 -12.85 -21.82 5.78
C VAL A 800 -12.88 -23.28 6.27
N LYS A 801 -14.00 -24.00 6.09
CA LYS A 801 -14.12 -25.41 6.50
C LYS A 801 -13.27 -26.37 5.68
N THR A 802 -12.79 -25.96 4.50
CA THR A 802 -11.93 -26.78 3.65
C THR A 802 -10.45 -26.62 3.98
N VAL A 803 -10.08 -25.61 4.77
CA VAL A 803 -8.70 -25.38 5.20
C VAL A 803 -8.35 -26.37 6.32
N PRO A 804 -7.30 -27.20 6.16
CA PRO A 804 -6.90 -28.16 7.20
C PRO A 804 -6.54 -27.46 8.51
N LEU A 805 -7.06 -27.99 9.62
CA LEU A 805 -6.68 -27.48 10.94
C LEU A 805 -5.27 -27.95 11.31
N SER A 806 -4.47 -27.04 11.90
CA SER A 806 -3.18 -27.37 12.49
C SER A 806 -3.34 -28.48 13.55
N ILE A 807 -2.59 -29.56 13.38
CA ILE A 807 -2.53 -30.68 14.33
C ILE A 807 -1.44 -30.35 15.36
N GLU A 808 -1.80 -30.30 16.64
CA GLU A 808 -0.81 -30.31 17.71
C GLU A 808 -0.52 -31.75 18.12
N ASP A 809 0.76 -32.09 18.25
CA ASP A 809 1.16 -33.35 18.86
C ASP A 809 0.62 -33.36 20.30
N ARG A 810 -0.27 -34.31 20.61
CA ARG A 810 -0.72 -34.53 21.98
C ARG A 810 0.49 -34.97 22.80
N HIS A 811 1.05 -34.07 23.61
CA HIS A 811 2.01 -34.39 24.66
C HIS A 811 1.30 -34.69 25.97
#